data_AF-A0AAD0JTG4-F1
#
_entry.id   AF-A0AAD0JTG4-F1
#
_cell.length_a   1.000
_cell.length_b   1.000
_cell.length_c   1.000
_cell.angle_alpha   90.00
_cell.angle_beta   90.00
_cell.angle_gamma   90.00
#
_symmetry.space_group_name_H-M   'P 1'
#
loop_
_entity.id
_entity.type
_entity.pdbx_description
1 polymer ?
#
loop_
_entity_poly.entity_id
_entity_poly.type
_entity_poly.pdbx_seq_one_letter_code
_entity_poly.pdbx_strand_id
1 'polypeptide(L)'
;MNHRPDLDLTLRLSASAADSRRGIVRAHPEVILALGMREWDAIEIVGARTTAAVVAKTGSRAPSGILVVDEVIAANCGLGEDARVTVRAARVTGAQSVEVQGLPPAGRGVAERVLRSALLGKVVRVGDSVTLLPRDLGPDFPTADTSRTLRNTMGVQWSTELLTVTATVPDGVVSVQPTTAVVATGASLPGSGATTTGPAAPAARAAAGSGAGAGTGVGAGTGTGVGAGYNAGMGTGVGATSGGGEQSSAGAAITAVSRDDLVGVVDQAEVLEQWLSLALDRAELLRTLGASPHLGVLVAGPPGVGKATLVRSVAGDRRLEVLDGPSVGSLDPAGRLEAVRAAAERARVNGGILLVTDVDALLPAQTEPVSTLVLDRLRSVVANPGSVLVATCVRPEDADARLRDPDVCDRVLDLPLPGSADRAALLEVLLRDVPTGELDLSAVADRTPGYVAGDLRALTREAALRAAGRAAGNSNGNGAGSGGGGVGVGEGREGSGSGSGSGEEGGGESHGRADSGPEAVTVRLEQDDLMGAIAVIRPLSRSGTEELSLGSITLDDVGDMEEVRQALTETVLWPLQHRESFERLGVQPPRGVLLYGPPGCGKTFVVRALAASGRLTVHMVKGAELMDKWVGSSEKAVRDLFRKARDSAPSLVFLDEIDALAPRRGQSGDSGVGDRVVAALLTELDGAEPLGDVVILGATNRPELIDPALLRPGRLEKLVFVPPPDAAARADILRAAGRNVPLAEGVDLVDLAGDLDGYSAADCAALLRESALTAMRRDIDAAEVTADDVARARRVVPPSLDPGQVESLRLYAERREN
;
A
#
# COMPACT_ATOMS: atom_id res chain seq x y z
N MET A 1 -24.50 -5.87 -11.31
CA MET A 1 -24.39 -4.89 -10.21
C MET A 1 -24.69 -5.61 -8.89
N ASN A 2 -23.68 -6.20 -8.25
CA ASN A 2 -23.86 -6.84 -6.93
C ASN A 2 -23.86 -5.74 -5.87
N HIS A 3 -25.04 -5.37 -5.36
CA HIS A 3 -25.13 -4.61 -4.11
C HIS A 3 -24.53 -5.49 -3.02
N ARG A 4 -23.40 -5.06 -2.44
CA ARG A 4 -22.90 -5.68 -1.21
C ARG A 4 -23.92 -5.35 -0.11
N PRO A 5 -24.28 -6.32 0.75
CA PRO A 5 -25.33 -6.12 1.74
C PRO A 5 -24.91 -5.05 2.75
N ASP A 6 -25.87 -4.24 3.19
CA ASP A 6 -25.73 -3.34 4.33
C ASP A 6 -26.13 -4.12 5.59
N LEU A 7 -25.37 -3.97 6.69
CA LEU A 7 -25.65 -4.66 7.95
C LEU A 7 -25.87 -3.66 9.09
N ASP A 8 -26.93 -3.87 9.86
CA ASP A 8 -27.20 -3.09 11.06
C ASP A 8 -26.53 -3.74 12.28
N LEU A 9 -25.62 -3.00 12.90
CA LEU A 9 -24.84 -3.43 14.07
C LEU A 9 -25.02 -2.43 15.22
N THR A 10 -24.69 -2.87 16.44
CA THR A 10 -24.71 -2.03 17.64
C THR A 10 -23.29 -1.57 17.99
N LEU A 11 -23.09 -0.27 18.17
CA LEU A 11 -21.79 0.29 18.55
C LEU A 11 -21.45 -0.02 20.01
N ARG A 12 -20.22 -0.48 20.25
CA ARG A 12 -19.60 -0.56 21.59
C ARG A 12 -18.26 0.17 21.60
N LEU A 13 -17.95 0.83 22.71
CA LEU A 13 -16.67 1.51 22.86
C LEU A 13 -15.57 0.51 23.26
N SER A 14 -14.40 0.63 22.64
CA SER A 14 -13.23 -0.17 22.97
C SER A 14 -12.61 0.29 24.28
N ALA A 15 -12.30 -0.66 25.17
CA ALA A 15 -11.46 -0.43 26.34
C ALA A 15 -9.95 -0.62 26.06
N SER A 16 -9.58 -1.04 24.84
CA SER A 16 -8.20 -1.35 24.46
C SER A 16 -7.41 -0.08 24.11
N ALA A 17 -6.37 0.20 24.90
CA ALA A 17 -5.45 1.32 24.64
C ALA A 17 -4.64 1.14 23.34
N ALA A 18 -4.42 -0.10 22.90
CA ALA A 18 -3.63 -0.40 21.69
C ALA A 18 -4.35 -0.03 20.39
N ASP A 19 -5.68 -0.10 20.38
CA ASP A 19 -6.52 0.18 19.20
C ASP A 19 -7.07 1.62 19.18
N SER A 20 -6.98 2.32 20.32
CA SER A 20 -7.59 3.63 20.50
C SER A 20 -6.99 4.70 19.60
N ARG A 21 -7.85 5.47 18.94
CA ARG A 21 -7.53 6.63 18.09
C ARG A 21 -6.70 6.29 16.85
N ARG A 22 -6.66 5.02 16.41
CA ARG A 22 -5.93 4.59 15.21
C ARG A 22 -6.78 4.53 13.95
N GLY A 23 -8.10 4.72 14.07
CA GLY A 23 -9.04 4.55 12.97
C GLY A 23 -9.30 3.08 12.62
N ILE A 24 -9.18 2.19 13.62
CA ILE A 24 -9.42 0.76 13.52
C ILE A 24 -10.72 0.45 14.26
N VAL A 25 -11.57 -0.38 13.67
CA VAL A 25 -12.81 -0.88 14.28
C VAL A 25 -12.80 -2.40 14.28
N ARG A 26 -13.30 -3.04 15.34
CA ARG A 26 -13.34 -4.50 15.42
C ARG A 26 -14.75 -5.02 15.18
N ALA A 27 -14.87 -5.99 14.28
CA ALA A 27 -16.12 -6.68 13.97
C ALA A 27 -15.94 -8.21 14.07
N HIS A 28 -17.05 -8.91 14.32
CA HIS A 28 -17.05 -10.37 14.34
C HIS A 28 -16.71 -10.95 12.95
N PRO A 29 -16.01 -12.11 12.86
CA PRO A 29 -15.68 -12.73 11.57
C PRO A 29 -16.90 -12.98 10.67
N GLU A 30 -18.07 -13.29 11.23
CA GLU A 30 -19.32 -13.44 10.47
C GLU A 30 -19.75 -12.15 9.77
N VAL A 31 -19.62 -11.00 10.43
CA VAL A 31 -19.96 -9.69 9.86
C VAL A 31 -19.04 -9.38 8.68
N ILE A 32 -17.74 -9.62 8.85
CA ILE A 32 -16.73 -9.42 7.80
C ILE A 32 -17.04 -10.34 6.61
N LEU A 33 -17.41 -11.60 6.86
CA LEU A 33 -17.79 -12.58 5.83
C LEU A 33 -19.09 -12.23 5.13
N ALA A 34 -20.12 -11.80 5.88
CA ALA A 34 -21.42 -11.40 5.35
C ALA A 34 -21.32 -10.18 4.44
N LEU A 35 -20.45 -9.21 4.78
CA LEU A 35 -20.12 -8.05 3.93
C LEU A 35 -19.22 -8.42 2.73
N GLY A 36 -18.71 -9.65 2.67
CA GLY A 36 -17.79 -10.12 1.65
C GLY A 36 -16.43 -9.41 1.69
N MET A 37 -16.00 -8.99 2.88
CA MET A 37 -14.77 -8.23 3.12
C MET A 37 -13.72 -9.09 3.81
N ARG A 38 -12.52 -8.53 3.97
CA ARG A 38 -11.42 -9.13 4.70
C ARG A 38 -10.98 -8.22 5.83
N GLU A 39 -10.15 -8.78 6.71
CA GLU A 39 -9.49 -7.99 7.73
C GLU A 39 -8.61 -6.92 7.08
N TRP A 40 -8.60 -5.72 7.66
CA TRP A 40 -7.95 -4.50 7.18
C TRP A 40 -8.57 -3.82 5.94
N ASP A 41 -9.70 -4.31 5.45
CA ASP A 41 -10.50 -3.57 4.47
C ASP A 41 -11.16 -2.36 5.13
N ALA A 42 -11.45 -1.33 4.34
CA ALA A 42 -12.15 -0.15 4.81
C ALA A 42 -13.67 -0.34 4.73
N ILE A 43 -14.35 0.17 5.74
CA ILE A 43 -15.79 0.14 5.87
C ILE A 43 -16.33 1.55 6.04
N GLU A 44 -17.53 1.79 5.52
CA GLU A 44 -18.32 2.96 5.85
C GLU A 44 -19.24 2.62 7.02
N ILE A 45 -19.24 3.49 8.02
CA ILE A 45 -20.12 3.40 9.17
C ILE A 45 -21.11 4.56 9.03
N VAL A 46 -22.37 4.22 8.78
CA VAL A 46 -23.47 5.16 8.57
C VAL A 46 -24.24 5.28 9.88
N GLY A 47 -24.00 6.39 10.59
CA GLY A 47 -24.77 6.80 11.76
C GLY A 47 -25.56 8.09 11.50
N ALA A 48 -25.56 9.02 12.46
CA ALA A 48 -26.04 10.39 12.24
C ALA A 48 -25.18 11.14 11.21
N ARG A 49 -23.90 10.78 11.14
CA ARG A 49 -22.98 11.12 10.07
C ARG A 49 -22.33 9.84 9.55
N THR A 50 -21.90 9.86 8.29
CA THR A 50 -21.16 8.75 7.70
C THR A 50 -19.67 9.01 7.84
N THR A 51 -18.94 8.06 8.44
CA THR A 51 -17.48 8.06 8.59
C THR A 51 -16.91 6.81 7.93
N ALA A 52 -15.59 6.77 7.74
CA ALA A 52 -14.89 5.57 7.31
C ALA A 52 -13.90 5.09 8.38
N ALA A 53 -13.65 3.79 8.41
CA ALA A 53 -12.65 3.17 9.29
C ALA A 53 -12.12 1.88 8.68
N VAL A 54 -11.03 1.36 9.24
CA VAL A 54 -10.45 0.07 8.83
C VAL A 54 -10.96 -1.04 9.75
N VAL A 55 -11.50 -2.13 9.20
CA VAL A 55 -12.05 -3.24 9.99
C VAL A 55 -10.97 -4.24 10.40
N ALA A 56 -11.00 -4.70 11.63
CA ALA A 56 -10.18 -5.78 12.17
C ALA A 56 -11.09 -6.83 12.85
N LYS A 57 -10.60 -8.06 13.09
CA LYS A 57 -11.42 -9.08 13.75
C LYS A 57 -11.51 -8.83 15.26
N THR A 58 -12.66 -9.18 15.85
CA THR A 58 -12.79 -9.40 17.30
C THR A 58 -12.29 -10.80 17.68
N GLY A 59 -12.07 -11.04 18.98
CA GLY A 59 -11.86 -12.41 19.48
C GLY A 59 -13.12 -13.28 19.27
N SER A 60 -12.94 -14.60 19.16
CA SER A 60 -13.98 -15.59 18.83
C SER A 60 -15.13 -15.73 19.84
N ARG A 61 -15.07 -15.02 20.99
CA ARG A 61 -16.14 -14.97 22.00
C ARG A 61 -16.99 -13.70 21.96
N ALA A 62 -16.70 -12.77 21.04
CA ALA A 62 -17.49 -11.55 20.91
C ALA A 62 -18.79 -11.81 20.12
N PRO A 63 -19.93 -11.21 20.50
CA PRO A 63 -21.19 -11.38 19.76
C PRO A 63 -21.13 -10.75 18.37
N SER A 64 -21.82 -11.36 17.40
CA SER A 64 -21.80 -10.97 15.99
C SER A 64 -22.50 -9.64 15.69
N GLY A 65 -23.49 -9.25 16.50
CA GLY A 65 -24.22 -7.98 16.36
C GLY A 65 -23.50 -6.73 16.86
N ILE A 66 -22.24 -6.81 17.29
CA ILE A 66 -21.50 -5.70 17.90
C ILE A 66 -20.35 -5.21 16.99
N LEU A 67 -20.27 -3.90 16.79
CA LEU A 67 -19.13 -3.21 16.21
C LEU A 67 -18.39 -2.45 17.31
N VAL A 68 -17.15 -2.87 17.61
CA VAL A 68 -16.32 -2.21 18.61
C VAL A 68 -15.53 -1.08 17.95
N VAL A 69 -15.73 0.15 18.42
CA VAL A 69 -15.12 1.37 17.88
C VAL A 69 -14.40 2.14 18.97
N ASP A 70 -13.49 3.04 18.61
CA ASP A 70 -12.92 4.00 19.55
C ASP A 70 -13.82 5.24 19.73
N GLU A 71 -13.49 6.09 20.69
CA GLU A 71 -14.23 7.33 20.99
C GLU A 71 -14.23 8.33 19.82
N VAL A 72 -13.21 8.31 18.96
CA VAL A 72 -13.05 9.25 17.83
C VAL A 72 -13.97 8.84 16.69
N ILE A 73 -14.00 7.55 16.35
CA ILE A 73 -14.89 6.98 15.35
C ILE A 73 -16.35 7.10 15.82
N ALA A 74 -16.65 6.85 17.10
CA ALA A 74 -17.98 7.09 17.65
C ALA A 74 -18.42 8.56 17.51
N ALA A 75 -17.52 9.50 17.84
CA ALA A 75 -17.76 10.93 17.64
C ALA A 75 -17.94 11.30 16.16
N ASN A 76 -17.18 10.68 15.25
CA ASN A 76 -17.31 10.86 13.80
C ASN A 76 -18.67 10.39 13.28
N CYS A 77 -19.15 9.23 13.75
CA CYS A 77 -20.51 8.75 13.48
C CYS A 77 -21.60 9.68 14.05
N GLY A 78 -21.26 10.51 15.04
CA GLY A 78 -22.21 11.37 15.76
C GLY A 78 -23.16 10.59 16.66
N LEU A 79 -22.75 9.40 17.14
CA LEU A 79 -23.57 8.49 17.93
C LEU A 79 -22.82 8.02 19.18
N GLY A 80 -23.56 7.79 20.26
CA GLY A 80 -23.04 7.27 21.52
C GLY A 80 -22.93 5.75 21.55
N GLU A 81 -22.42 5.22 22.66
CA GLU A 81 -22.43 3.77 22.93
C GLU A 81 -23.86 3.20 22.85
N ASP A 82 -23.98 1.94 22.43
CA ASP A 82 -25.25 1.21 22.27
C ASP A 82 -26.18 1.75 21.16
N ALA A 83 -25.72 2.70 20.35
CA ALA A 83 -26.45 3.15 19.17
C ALA A 83 -26.37 2.12 18.01
N ARG A 84 -27.45 2.01 17.25
CA ARG A 84 -27.47 1.24 16.00
C ARG A 84 -26.81 2.02 14.87
N VAL A 85 -25.97 1.34 14.11
CA VAL A 85 -25.30 1.86 12.91
C VAL A 85 -25.44 0.89 11.75
N THR A 86 -25.49 1.42 10.55
CA THR A 86 -25.44 0.61 9.34
C THR A 86 -24.00 0.59 8.82
N VAL A 87 -23.47 -0.61 8.57
CA VAL A 87 -22.11 -0.83 8.10
C VAL A 87 -22.14 -1.40 6.69
N ARG A 88 -21.26 -0.88 5.82
CA ARG A 88 -21.10 -1.36 4.44
C ARG A 88 -19.66 -1.24 3.96
N ALA A 89 -19.33 -1.92 2.87
CA ALA A 89 -17.99 -1.84 2.28
C ALA A 89 -17.69 -0.45 1.69
N ALA A 90 -16.55 0.14 2.05
CA ALA A 90 -16.13 1.43 1.50
C ALA A 90 -15.41 1.26 0.16
N ARG A 91 -15.61 2.22 -0.75
CA ARG A 91 -14.73 2.41 -1.91
C ARG A 91 -13.69 3.45 -1.57
N VAL A 92 -12.46 2.99 -1.33
CA VAL A 92 -11.35 3.88 -0.95
C VAL A 92 -10.50 4.22 -2.16
N THR A 93 -10.29 5.51 -2.37
CA THR A 93 -9.32 6.01 -3.35
C THR A 93 -8.07 6.55 -2.65
N GLY A 94 -6.93 6.60 -3.34
CA GLY A 94 -5.76 7.32 -2.83
C GLY A 94 -6.04 8.82 -2.84
N ALA A 95 -5.70 9.52 -1.75
CA ALA A 95 -5.84 10.96 -1.69
C ALA A 95 -4.73 11.66 -2.50
N GLN A 96 -5.11 12.64 -3.32
CA GLN A 96 -4.18 13.60 -3.91
C GLN A 96 -3.86 14.71 -2.91
N SER A 97 -4.88 15.21 -2.21
CA SER A 97 -4.70 16.17 -1.11
C SER A 97 -5.73 15.95 -0.01
N VAL A 98 -5.34 16.28 1.22
CA VAL A 98 -6.19 16.30 2.40
C VAL A 98 -5.92 17.61 3.15
N GLU A 99 -6.97 18.39 3.37
CA GLU A 99 -6.91 19.59 4.18
C GLU A 99 -7.39 19.29 5.60
N VAL A 100 -6.61 19.75 6.58
CA VAL A 100 -6.90 19.56 8.00
C VAL A 100 -6.90 20.90 8.75
N GLN A 101 -7.84 21.05 9.68
CA GLN A 101 -7.96 22.20 10.56
C GLN A 101 -7.91 21.76 12.02
N GLY A 102 -7.58 22.70 12.92
CA GLY A 102 -7.61 22.47 14.36
C GLY A 102 -6.24 22.29 14.99
N LEU A 103 -5.15 22.56 14.25
CA LEU A 103 -3.82 22.62 14.86
C LEU A 103 -3.78 23.74 15.92
N PRO A 104 -3.18 23.46 17.09
CA PRO A 104 -3.01 24.48 18.12
C PRO A 104 -2.09 25.59 17.62
N PRO A 105 -2.07 26.78 18.26
CA PRO A 105 -1.17 27.87 17.88
C PRO A 105 0.31 27.45 17.80
N ALA A 106 0.76 26.55 18.69
CA ALA A 106 2.10 25.98 18.68
C ALA A 106 2.36 25.03 17.48
N GLY A 107 1.31 24.45 16.90
CA GLY A 107 1.35 23.53 15.76
C GLY A 107 1.27 24.20 14.39
N ARG A 108 1.04 25.53 14.30
CA ARG A 108 0.87 26.26 13.02
C ARG A 108 2.13 26.32 12.13
N GLY A 109 3.25 25.77 12.57
CA GLY A 109 4.50 25.64 11.81
C GLY A 109 4.94 24.20 11.56
N VAL A 110 4.10 23.20 11.86
CA VAL A 110 4.41 21.79 11.58
C VAL A 110 4.50 21.61 10.07
N ALA A 111 5.65 21.14 9.59
CA ALA A 111 5.87 20.92 8.16
C ALA A 111 4.89 19.87 7.61
N GLU A 112 4.37 20.09 6.41
CA GLU A 112 3.43 19.19 5.72
C GLU A 112 3.89 17.73 5.74
N ARG A 113 5.17 17.46 5.47
CA ARG A 113 5.73 16.10 5.48
C ARG A 113 5.49 15.36 6.80
N VAL A 114 5.45 16.09 7.92
CA VAL A 114 5.25 15.55 9.28
C VAL A 114 3.77 15.20 9.47
N LEU A 115 2.85 16.04 8.98
CA LEU A 115 1.41 15.77 8.97
C LEU A 115 1.07 14.57 8.07
N ARG A 116 1.62 14.55 6.86
CA ARG A 116 1.53 13.42 5.91
C ARG A 116 2.01 12.12 6.55
N SER A 117 3.17 12.15 7.20
CA SER A 117 3.71 11.00 7.91
C SER A 117 2.83 10.53 9.08
N ALA A 118 2.14 11.43 9.78
CA ALA A 118 1.27 11.08 10.91
C ALA A 118 -0.08 10.50 10.46
N LEU A 119 -0.61 10.96 9.33
CA LEU A 119 -1.91 10.53 8.80
C LEU A 119 -1.80 9.40 7.79
N LEU A 120 -0.59 9.01 7.38
CA LEU A 120 -0.36 7.97 6.39
C LEU A 120 -1.18 6.71 6.69
N GLY A 121 -1.79 6.17 5.64
CA GLY A 121 -2.61 4.96 5.65
C GLY A 121 -3.89 5.07 6.47
N LYS A 122 -4.20 6.20 7.11
CA LYS A 122 -5.52 6.43 7.68
C LYS A 122 -6.52 6.61 6.55
N VAL A 123 -7.71 6.05 6.76
CA VAL A 123 -8.86 6.27 5.90
C VAL A 123 -9.65 7.42 6.51
N VAL A 124 -9.92 8.44 5.71
CA VAL A 124 -10.50 9.70 6.17
C VAL A 124 -11.59 10.17 5.21
N ARG A 125 -12.54 10.92 5.75
CA ARG A 125 -13.60 11.61 5.01
C ARG A 125 -13.72 13.05 5.48
N VAL A 126 -14.25 13.91 4.61
CA VAL A 126 -14.57 15.30 4.98
C VAL A 126 -15.52 15.33 6.19
N GLY A 127 -15.13 16.10 7.22
CA GLY A 127 -15.84 16.23 8.49
C GLY A 127 -15.41 15.24 9.58
N ASP A 128 -14.52 14.30 9.27
CA ASP A 128 -13.96 13.38 10.26
C ASP A 128 -12.98 14.09 11.18
N SER A 129 -13.05 13.74 12.46
CA SER A 129 -12.02 14.04 13.43
C SER A 129 -10.93 12.98 13.35
N VAL A 130 -9.68 13.40 13.19
CA VAL A 130 -8.51 12.55 13.05
C VAL A 130 -7.45 12.99 14.05
N THR A 131 -6.77 12.03 14.65
CA THR A 131 -5.64 12.32 15.53
C THR A 131 -4.33 12.32 14.75
N LEU A 132 -3.37 13.12 15.21
CA LEU A 132 -1.99 13.10 14.74
C LEU A 132 -1.15 12.00 15.39
N LEU A 133 -1.75 11.14 16.24
CA LEU A 133 -1.07 9.92 16.66
C LEU A 133 -0.70 9.14 15.40
N PRO A 134 0.60 9.00 15.09
CA PRO A 134 1.02 8.31 13.89
C PRO A 134 0.43 6.91 13.92
N ARG A 135 -0.19 6.50 12.82
CA ARG A 135 -0.40 5.06 12.64
C ARG A 135 0.99 4.45 12.56
N ASP A 136 1.24 3.36 13.28
CA ASP A 136 2.51 2.64 13.18
C ASP A 136 2.57 1.94 11.81
N LEU A 137 2.92 2.73 10.81
CA LEU A 137 3.23 2.32 9.44
C LEU A 137 4.64 2.79 9.15
N GLY A 138 5.38 2.04 8.35
CA GLY A 138 6.81 1.89 8.55
C GLY A 138 7.79 3.04 8.42
N PRO A 139 9.04 2.83 8.89
CA PRO A 139 10.09 3.78 9.16
C PRO A 139 10.66 4.51 7.97
N ASP A 140 10.33 4.18 6.72
CA ASP A 140 10.42 5.20 5.65
C ASP A 140 9.67 6.48 6.01
N PHE A 141 8.65 6.34 6.85
CA PHE A 141 8.02 7.39 7.63
C PHE A 141 8.63 7.37 9.03
N PRO A 142 9.55 8.28 9.35
CA PRO A 142 10.18 8.30 10.66
C PRO A 142 9.13 8.72 11.70
N THR A 143 8.26 7.81 12.15
CA THR A 143 7.23 8.10 13.15
C THR A 143 7.85 8.41 14.50
N ALA A 144 9.06 7.94 14.80
CA ALA A 144 9.80 8.33 16.00
C ALA A 144 10.32 9.77 15.92
N ASP A 145 10.91 10.20 14.79
CA ASP A 145 11.33 11.60 14.62
C ASP A 145 10.14 12.52 14.41
N THR A 146 9.11 12.08 13.70
CA THR A 146 7.82 12.76 13.58
C THR A 146 7.17 12.85 14.96
N SER A 147 7.14 11.79 15.77
CA SER A 147 6.61 11.83 17.14
C SER A 147 7.46 12.71 18.03
N ARG A 148 8.79 12.68 17.91
CA ARG A 148 9.72 13.54 18.67
C ARG A 148 9.58 14.99 18.25
N THR A 149 9.43 15.26 16.95
CA THR A 149 9.21 16.60 16.37
C THR A 149 7.84 17.11 16.80
N LEU A 150 6.77 16.32 16.70
CA LEU A 150 5.43 16.66 17.16
C LEU A 150 5.43 16.86 18.68
N ARG A 151 6.14 16.03 19.45
CA ARG A 151 6.29 16.19 20.91
C ARG A 151 7.09 17.45 21.27
N ASN A 152 8.15 17.75 20.54
CA ASN A 152 8.96 18.96 20.75
C ASN A 152 8.23 20.23 20.32
N THR A 153 7.41 20.14 19.25
CA THR A 153 6.70 21.29 18.66
C THR A 153 5.38 21.56 19.37
N MET A 154 4.66 20.51 19.78
CA MET A 154 3.33 20.60 20.40
C MET A 154 3.31 20.24 21.89
N GLY A 155 4.45 19.87 22.50
CA GLY A 155 4.59 19.69 23.95
C GLY A 155 3.75 18.55 24.53
N VAL A 156 3.16 18.73 25.72
CA VAL A 156 2.27 17.74 26.39
C VAL A 156 0.91 17.62 25.67
N GLN A 157 0.59 18.50 24.72
CA GLN A 157 -0.74 18.62 24.11
C GLN A 157 -0.97 17.70 22.89
N TRP A 158 0.08 17.15 22.28
CA TRP A 158 0.01 16.34 21.05
C TRP A 158 -0.78 15.02 21.14
N SER A 159 -1.10 14.56 22.35
CA SER A 159 -1.82 13.29 22.55
C SER A 159 -3.35 13.43 22.59
N THR A 160 -3.90 14.64 22.65
CA THR A 160 -5.35 14.84 22.95
C THR A 160 -6.13 15.67 21.94
N GLU A 161 -5.48 16.44 21.07
CA GLU A 161 -6.20 17.27 20.10
C GLU A 161 -6.57 16.49 18.83
N LEU A 162 -7.83 16.64 18.44
CA LEU A 162 -8.40 16.10 17.22
C LEU A 162 -8.36 17.19 16.15
N LEU A 163 -7.80 16.85 14.99
CA LEU A 163 -7.91 17.65 13.80
C LEU A 163 -9.19 17.30 13.06
N THR A 164 -9.80 18.26 12.40
CA THR A 164 -10.94 18.01 11.53
C THR A 164 -10.50 18.06 10.08
N VAL A 165 -10.86 17.03 9.31
CA VAL A 165 -10.65 17.01 7.86
C VAL A 165 -11.66 17.95 7.22
N THR A 166 -11.18 18.99 6.55
CA THR A 166 -12.02 20.05 5.96
C THR A 166 -12.26 19.86 4.47
N ALA A 167 -11.31 19.26 3.75
CA ALA A 167 -11.43 18.94 2.34
C ALA A 167 -10.57 17.71 1.97
N THR A 168 -10.97 16.99 0.93
CA THR A 168 -10.23 15.86 0.36
C THR A 168 -10.32 15.88 -1.16
N VAL A 169 -9.25 15.57 -1.87
CA VAL A 169 -9.27 15.38 -3.31
C VAL A 169 -8.77 13.97 -3.63
N PRO A 170 -9.52 13.11 -4.35
CA PRO A 170 -10.92 13.32 -4.79
C PRO A 170 -11.92 13.32 -3.60
N ASP A 171 -13.14 13.79 -3.84
CA ASP A 171 -14.21 13.72 -2.85
C ASP A 171 -14.57 12.28 -2.50
N GLY A 172 -14.88 12.02 -1.23
CA GLY A 172 -15.35 10.72 -0.76
C GLY A 172 -14.48 10.14 0.36
N VAL A 173 -14.41 8.81 0.41
CA VAL A 173 -13.56 8.09 1.35
C VAL A 173 -12.18 7.94 0.74
N VAL A 174 -11.18 8.59 1.33
CA VAL A 174 -9.82 8.58 0.81
C VAL A 174 -8.85 7.98 1.81
N SER A 175 -7.77 7.40 1.31
CA SER A 175 -6.63 6.96 2.11
C SER A 175 -5.46 7.89 1.89
N VAL A 176 -4.79 8.28 2.98
CA VAL A 176 -3.56 9.06 2.89
C VAL A 176 -2.42 8.15 2.44
N GLN A 177 -1.72 8.54 1.37
CA GLN A 177 -0.63 7.80 0.73
C GLN A 177 0.69 8.61 0.78
N PRO A 178 1.85 8.00 0.44
CA PRO A 178 3.12 8.73 0.37
C PRO A 178 3.08 9.95 -0.56
N THR A 179 2.26 9.87 -1.62
CA THR A 179 2.06 10.90 -2.64
C THR A 179 0.96 11.92 -2.32
N THR A 180 0.27 11.78 -1.18
CA THR A 180 -0.81 12.69 -0.77
C THR A 180 -0.24 13.98 -0.20
N ALA A 181 -0.70 15.14 -0.66
CA ALA A 181 -0.42 16.41 0.00
C ALA A 181 -1.28 16.59 1.26
N VAL A 182 -0.69 17.01 2.39
CA VAL A 182 -1.45 17.24 3.64
C VAL A 182 -1.28 18.67 4.11
N VAL A 183 -2.32 19.48 3.87
CA VAL A 183 -2.27 20.92 4.07
C VAL A 183 -3.02 21.30 5.34
N ALA A 184 -2.40 22.10 6.20
CA ALA A 184 -3.05 22.63 7.38
C ALA A 184 -3.59 24.05 7.15
N THR A 185 -4.88 24.28 7.40
CA THR A 185 -5.49 25.60 7.26
C THR A 185 -4.91 26.57 8.29
N GLY A 186 -4.25 27.65 7.83
CA GLY A 186 -3.70 28.72 8.68
C GLY A 186 -2.20 28.67 8.99
N ALA A 187 -1.44 27.76 8.38
CA ALA A 187 0.03 27.80 8.39
C ALA A 187 0.54 28.83 7.36
N SER A 188 0.95 30.02 7.80
CA SER A 188 1.69 30.94 6.93
C SER A 188 3.09 30.39 6.67
N LEU A 189 3.46 30.18 5.41
CA LEU A 189 4.85 29.89 5.03
C LEU A 189 5.80 30.98 5.58
N PRO A 190 6.98 30.62 6.14
CA PRO A 190 7.99 31.60 6.47
C PRO A 190 8.52 32.19 5.15
N GLY A 191 8.06 33.39 4.79
CA GLY A 191 8.56 34.10 3.60
C GLY A 191 7.58 34.98 2.83
N SER A 192 6.30 35.07 3.19
CA SER A 192 5.38 36.00 2.52
C SER A 192 4.98 37.14 3.45
N GLY A 193 5.69 38.27 3.33
CA GLY A 193 5.21 39.55 3.80
C GLY A 193 4.09 40.04 2.89
N ALA A 194 2.86 39.64 3.19
CA ALA A 194 1.66 40.24 2.61
C ALA A 194 0.76 40.75 3.74
N THR A 195 0.59 42.06 3.75
CA THR A 195 -0.26 42.84 4.67
C THR A 195 -1.67 42.26 4.79
N THR A 196 -2.08 42.00 6.02
CA THR A 196 -3.42 41.58 6.42
C THR A 196 -4.48 42.63 6.08
N THR A 197 -5.48 42.26 5.29
CA THR A 197 -6.83 42.83 5.37
C THR A 197 -7.77 41.71 5.81
N GLY A 198 -8.31 41.83 7.03
CA GLY A 198 -9.14 40.80 7.67
C GLY A 198 -10.51 40.58 7.00
N PRO A 199 -11.19 39.46 7.32
CA PRO A 199 -12.45 39.11 6.69
C PRO A 199 -13.60 39.94 7.26
N ALA A 200 -14.40 40.54 6.38
CA ALA A 200 -15.68 41.14 6.73
C ALA A 200 -16.72 40.05 7.03
N ALA A 201 -17.40 40.19 8.16
CA ALA A 201 -18.53 39.36 8.58
C ALA A 201 -19.74 39.50 7.64
N PRO A 202 -20.62 38.48 7.51
CA PRO A 202 -21.77 38.53 6.63
C PRO A 202 -22.93 39.27 7.33
N ALA A 203 -23.36 40.40 6.77
CA ALA A 203 -24.59 41.07 7.17
C ALA A 203 -25.72 40.69 6.21
N ALA A 204 -26.72 40.00 6.75
CA ALA A 204 -28.02 39.80 6.13
C ALA A 204 -28.81 41.13 6.09
N ARG A 205 -29.52 41.40 4.99
CA ARG A 205 -30.86 42.05 4.90
C ARG A 205 -31.27 42.11 3.41
N ALA A 206 -32.38 41.48 3.03
CA ALA A 206 -33.77 41.97 3.13
C ALA A 206 -34.05 43.17 2.21
N ALA A 207 -34.98 42.93 1.30
CA ALA A 207 -35.50 43.86 0.31
C ALA A 207 -36.21 45.08 0.93
N ALA A 208 -36.02 46.26 0.34
CA ALA A 208 -37.07 47.22 -0.01
C ALA A 208 -36.48 48.49 -0.65
N GLY A 209 -36.99 48.85 -1.82
CA GLY A 209 -37.59 50.17 -2.05
C GLY A 209 -36.72 51.41 -2.26
N SER A 210 -36.78 51.89 -3.49
CA SER A 210 -36.95 53.29 -3.91
C SER A 210 -35.71 54.18 -4.14
N GLY A 211 -35.72 54.79 -5.34
CA GLY A 211 -35.51 56.24 -5.48
C GLY A 211 -34.21 56.68 -6.13
N ALA A 212 -34.32 57.09 -7.41
CA ALA A 212 -33.67 58.24 -8.09
C ALA A 212 -32.24 58.65 -7.65
N GLY A 213 -31.28 58.89 -8.54
CA GLY A 213 -31.32 59.30 -9.93
C GLY A 213 -30.10 60.21 -10.16
N ALA A 214 -29.64 60.26 -11.42
CA ALA A 214 -28.61 61.16 -11.98
C ALA A 214 -27.20 61.08 -11.34
N GLY A 215 -26.10 60.99 -12.06
CA GLY A 215 -25.83 61.37 -13.44
C GLY A 215 -24.48 62.10 -13.44
N THR A 216 -23.65 61.79 -14.45
CA THR A 216 -22.45 62.55 -14.88
C THR A 216 -21.28 62.60 -13.88
N GLY A 217 -20.02 62.40 -14.24
CA GLY A 217 -19.38 62.29 -15.55
C GLY A 217 -17.96 62.84 -15.43
N VAL A 218 -17.03 62.15 -16.11
CA VAL A 218 -15.82 62.69 -16.75
C VAL A 218 -14.69 63.24 -15.87
N GLY A 219 -13.46 62.84 -16.19
CA GLY A 219 -12.31 63.72 -15.99
C GLY A 219 -10.96 63.05 -15.79
N ALA A 220 -10.39 62.50 -16.87
CA ALA A 220 -8.98 62.15 -16.94
C ALA A 220 -8.09 63.40 -16.78
N GLY A 221 -6.86 63.20 -16.28
CA GLY A 221 -5.87 64.29 -16.19
C GLY A 221 -4.51 63.80 -15.73
N THR A 222 -3.71 63.34 -16.69
CA THR A 222 -2.26 63.10 -16.64
C THR A 222 -1.46 64.33 -16.21
N GLY A 223 -0.34 64.12 -15.52
CA GLY A 223 0.66 65.16 -15.28
C GLY A 223 1.97 64.61 -14.72
N THR A 224 2.94 64.40 -15.61
CA THR A 224 4.36 64.17 -15.35
C THR A 224 5.05 65.43 -14.81
N GLY A 225 6.11 65.28 -14.00
CA GLY A 225 6.91 66.45 -13.59
C GLY A 225 7.99 66.23 -12.51
N VAL A 226 9.16 65.74 -12.93
CA VAL A 226 10.53 66.21 -12.59
C VAL A 226 10.95 66.46 -11.12
N GLY A 227 11.88 65.60 -10.67
CA GLY A 227 13.19 65.84 -10.04
C GLY A 227 13.49 67.07 -9.15
N ALA A 228 14.04 66.78 -7.96
CA ALA A 228 15.10 67.57 -7.32
C ALA A 228 15.85 66.70 -6.29
N GLY A 229 17.18 66.60 -6.44
CA GLY A 229 18.06 65.97 -5.46
C GLY A 229 18.60 66.98 -4.44
N TYR A 230 19.07 66.48 -3.29
CA TYR A 230 20.03 67.17 -2.42
C TYR A 230 20.93 66.17 -1.68
N ASN A 231 22.13 66.66 -1.37
CA ASN A 231 23.41 66.00 -1.12
C ASN A 231 23.59 65.28 0.24
N ALA A 232 24.38 64.20 0.15
CA ALA A 232 25.55 63.80 0.94
C ALA A 232 25.90 64.52 2.27
N GLY A 233 26.20 63.70 3.29
CA GLY A 233 27.00 64.03 4.46
C GLY A 233 27.85 62.83 4.91
N MET A 234 29.17 62.98 4.79
CA MET A 234 30.23 62.04 5.19
C MET A 234 30.39 61.92 6.72
N GLY A 235 30.80 60.74 7.18
CA GLY A 235 31.33 60.50 8.52
C GLY A 235 32.08 59.17 8.57
N THR A 236 33.41 59.23 8.50
CA THR A 236 34.37 58.12 8.52
C THR A 236 34.76 57.75 9.97
N GLY A 237 34.98 56.45 10.24
CA GLY A 237 36.05 56.05 11.17
C GLY A 237 35.81 54.86 12.13
N VAL A 238 36.44 53.73 11.77
CA VAL A 238 37.19 52.78 12.63
C VAL A 238 36.44 51.74 13.49
N GLY A 239 36.82 50.47 13.32
CA GLY A 239 36.94 49.51 14.44
C GLY A 239 36.21 48.18 14.26
N ALA A 240 36.91 47.18 13.72
CA ALA A 240 36.51 45.78 13.77
C ALA A 240 36.65 45.20 15.19
N THR A 241 35.68 44.40 15.66
CA THR A 241 35.88 43.13 16.40
C THR A 241 34.54 42.40 16.62
N SER A 242 34.46 41.18 16.08
CA SER A 242 33.84 39.95 16.62
C SER A 242 32.46 39.96 17.28
N GLY A 243 31.58 39.09 16.76
CA GLY A 243 30.58 38.37 17.57
C GLY A 243 29.13 38.58 17.16
N GLY A 244 28.72 38.06 16.01
CA GLY A 244 27.31 37.96 15.64
C GLY A 244 27.08 36.62 14.96
N GLY A 245 26.60 35.64 15.73
CA GLY A 245 26.26 34.32 15.23
C GLY A 245 25.11 34.41 14.22
N GLU A 246 25.42 34.08 12.97
CA GLU A 246 24.40 33.72 11.98
C GLU A 246 23.72 32.43 12.47
N GLN A 247 22.53 32.59 13.04
CA GLN A 247 21.57 31.50 13.20
C GLN A 247 21.06 31.12 11.81
N SER A 248 21.88 30.35 11.09
CA SER A 248 21.39 29.42 10.07
C SER A 248 20.37 28.52 10.75
N SER A 249 19.15 28.50 10.24
CA SER A 249 18.09 27.61 10.68
C SER A 249 18.56 26.16 10.51
N ALA A 250 19.10 25.59 11.59
CA ALA A 250 19.44 24.19 11.70
C ALA A 250 18.16 23.36 11.64
N GLY A 251 17.74 23.02 10.42
CA GLY A 251 16.82 21.92 10.18
C GLY A 251 17.52 20.65 10.67
N ALA A 252 16.85 19.92 11.55
CA ALA A 252 17.34 18.65 12.08
C ALA A 252 17.84 17.75 10.94
N ALA A 253 19.13 17.44 10.96
CA ALA A 253 19.75 16.53 10.02
C ALA A 253 19.13 15.15 10.18
N ILE A 254 18.39 14.72 9.16
CA ILE A 254 17.98 13.32 9.00
C ILE A 254 19.28 12.55 8.81
N THR A 255 19.53 11.53 9.63
CA THR A 255 20.70 10.65 9.53
C THR A 255 20.81 10.15 8.09
N ALA A 256 21.83 10.60 7.37
CA ALA A 256 22.05 10.22 5.98
C ALA A 256 22.39 8.72 5.94
N VAL A 257 21.64 7.96 5.15
CA VAL A 257 21.95 6.54 4.90
C VAL A 257 23.28 6.48 4.17
N SER A 258 24.25 5.77 4.76
CA SER A 258 25.58 5.58 4.17
C SER A 258 25.46 4.85 2.83
N ARG A 259 26.44 5.03 1.94
CA ARG A 259 26.51 4.25 0.70
C ARG A 259 26.61 2.75 0.98
N ASP A 260 27.31 2.38 2.05
CA ASP A 260 27.45 0.99 2.47
C ASP A 260 26.13 0.36 2.94
N ASP A 261 25.13 1.19 3.23
CA ASP A 261 23.80 0.77 3.66
C ASP A 261 22.78 0.74 2.50
N LEU A 262 23.21 1.03 1.25
CA LEU A 262 22.39 0.89 0.04
C LEU A 262 22.38 -0.57 -0.43
N VAL A 263 21.33 -1.30 -0.09
CA VAL A 263 21.17 -2.71 -0.46
C VAL A 263 20.35 -2.86 -1.74
N GLY A 264 20.78 -3.74 -2.65
CA GLY A 264 20.05 -4.10 -3.87
C GLY A 264 20.05 -3.05 -5.00
N VAL A 265 20.71 -1.90 -4.80
CA VAL A 265 20.76 -0.79 -5.77
C VAL A 265 22.18 -0.27 -6.02
N VAL A 266 23.20 -1.11 -5.79
CA VAL A 266 24.62 -0.75 -5.88
C VAL A 266 24.98 -0.33 -7.31
N ASP A 267 24.58 -1.11 -8.31
CA ASP A 267 24.84 -0.80 -9.72
C ASP A 267 24.21 0.53 -10.14
N GLN A 268 22.96 0.77 -9.73
CA GLN A 268 22.26 2.03 -9.99
C GLN A 268 22.93 3.22 -9.29
N ALA A 269 23.44 3.01 -8.07
CA ALA A 269 24.19 4.02 -7.33
C ALA A 269 25.51 4.38 -8.03
N GLU A 270 26.26 3.38 -8.50
CA GLU A 270 27.51 3.58 -9.23
C GLU A 270 27.28 4.33 -10.55
N VAL A 271 26.25 3.94 -11.30
CA VAL A 271 25.87 4.60 -12.57
C VAL A 271 25.48 6.06 -12.32
N LEU A 272 24.63 6.32 -11.33
CA LEU A 272 24.22 7.68 -10.99
C LEU A 272 25.40 8.53 -10.51
N GLU A 273 26.30 7.95 -9.70
CA GLU A 273 27.51 8.62 -9.23
C GLU A 273 28.41 9.01 -10.40
N GLN A 274 28.64 8.08 -11.33
CA GLN A 274 29.47 8.32 -12.50
C GLN A 274 28.90 9.49 -13.33
N TRP A 275 27.58 9.51 -13.54
CA TRP A 275 26.92 10.59 -14.28
C TRP A 275 27.08 11.93 -13.58
N LEU A 276 26.82 11.98 -12.27
CA LEU A 276 26.98 13.19 -11.47
C LEU A 276 28.42 13.69 -11.44
N SER A 277 29.41 12.78 -11.31
CA SER A 277 30.82 13.16 -11.28
C SER A 277 31.31 13.70 -12.63
N LEU A 278 30.87 13.10 -13.74
CA LEU A 278 31.19 13.60 -15.08
C LEU A 278 30.59 14.99 -15.33
N ALA A 279 29.34 15.21 -14.92
CA ALA A 279 28.62 16.47 -15.16
C ALA A 279 29.09 17.60 -14.24
N LEU A 280 29.36 17.32 -12.95
CA LEU A 280 29.68 18.34 -11.94
C LEU A 280 31.19 18.50 -11.71
N ASP A 281 31.94 17.40 -11.64
CA ASP A 281 33.35 17.45 -11.22
C ASP A 281 34.32 17.47 -12.43
N ARG A 282 33.91 16.88 -13.56
CA ARG A 282 34.78 16.66 -14.74
C ARG A 282 34.19 17.21 -16.04
N ALA A 283 33.39 18.28 -15.97
CA ALA A 283 32.70 18.87 -17.13
C ALA A 283 33.63 19.27 -18.29
N GLU A 284 34.90 19.59 -18.01
CA GLU A 284 35.93 19.90 -19.02
C GLU A 284 36.24 18.70 -19.94
N LEU A 285 36.19 17.47 -19.41
CA LEU A 285 36.42 16.25 -20.20
C LEU A 285 35.30 16.07 -21.23
N LEU A 286 34.05 16.28 -20.83
CA LEU A 286 32.90 16.22 -21.74
C LEU A 286 33.01 17.26 -22.84
N ARG A 287 33.37 18.51 -22.48
CA ARG A 287 33.57 19.59 -23.45
C ARG A 287 34.71 19.29 -24.44
N THR A 288 35.79 18.68 -23.98
CA THR A 288 36.92 18.29 -24.85
C THR A 288 36.51 17.23 -25.88
N LEU A 289 35.56 16.34 -25.51
CA LEU A 289 35.02 15.30 -26.38
C LEU A 289 33.84 15.78 -27.25
N GLY A 290 33.48 17.08 -27.17
CA GLY A 290 32.33 17.63 -27.89
C GLY A 290 30.97 17.21 -27.32
N ALA A 291 30.94 16.66 -26.10
CA ALA A 291 29.73 16.29 -25.39
C ALA A 291 29.26 17.42 -24.47
N SER A 292 27.93 17.52 -24.32
CA SER A 292 27.32 18.47 -23.40
C SER A 292 27.52 18.03 -21.93
N PRO A 293 27.87 18.95 -21.00
CA PRO A 293 27.91 18.67 -19.57
C PRO A 293 26.53 18.73 -18.90
N HIS A 294 25.46 19.03 -19.65
CA HIS A 294 24.09 19.04 -19.15
C HIS A 294 23.67 17.63 -18.75
N LEU A 295 23.02 17.50 -17.59
CA LEU A 295 22.54 16.23 -17.09
C LEU A 295 21.16 16.40 -16.46
N GLY A 296 20.23 15.57 -16.92
CA GLY A 296 18.93 15.42 -16.31
C GLY A 296 18.59 13.94 -16.14
N VAL A 297 18.34 13.51 -14.91
CA VAL A 297 18.07 12.11 -14.59
C VAL A 297 16.67 11.95 -14.04
N LEU A 298 15.88 11.08 -14.66
CA LEU A 298 14.61 10.61 -14.11
C LEU A 298 14.84 9.25 -13.42
N VAL A 299 14.75 9.22 -12.09
CA VAL A 299 14.83 8.01 -11.29
C VAL A 299 13.42 7.43 -11.12
N ALA A 300 13.19 6.27 -11.70
CA ALA A 300 11.89 5.60 -11.67
C ALA A 300 11.95 4.32 -10.82
N GLY A 301 10.79 3.87 -10.36
CA GLY A 301 10.69 2.62 -9.60
C GLY A 301 9.57 2.66 -8.56
N PRO A 302 9.28 1.51 -7.92
CA PRO A 302 8.17 1.35 -6.99
C PRO A 302 8.14 2.40 -5.86
N PRO A 303 6.97 2.71 -5.29
CA PRO A 303 6.87 3.59 -4.13
C PRO A 303 7.58 2.94 -2.93
N GLY A 304 8.36 3.72 -2.17
CA GLY A 304 9.04 3.23 -0.96
C GLY A 304 10.29 2.37 -1.18
N VAL A 305 10.77 2.20 -2.43
CA VAL A 305 12.04 1.50 -2.72
C VAL A 305 13.29 2.30 -2.30
N GLY A 306 13.13 3.57 -1.95
CA GLY A 306 14.23 4.43 -1.51
C GLY A 306 14.85 5.31 -2.62
N LYS A 307 14.10 5.65 -3.69
CA LYS A 307 14.57 6.55 -4.77
C LYS A 307 15.25 7.83 -4.27
N ALA A 308 14.58 8.56 -3.38
CA ALA A 308 15.13 9.80 -2.80
C ALA A 308 16.34 9.52 -1.88
N THR A 309 16.35 8.37 -1.21
CA THR A 309 17.47 7.92 -0.35
C THR A 309 18.71 7.63 -1.19
N LEU A 310 18.56 6.92 -2.31
CA LEU A 310 19.61 6.68 -3.30
C LEU A 310 20.23 8.00 -3.74
N VAL A 311 19.41 8.95 -4.21
CA VAL A 311 19.92 10.24 -4.70
C VAL A 311 20.66 11.01 -3.59
N ARG A 312 20.12 11.04 -2.37
CA ARG A 312 20.76 11.70 -1.22
C ARG A 312 22.10 11.07 -0.85
N SER A 313 22.19 9.74 -0.86
CA SER A 313 23.41 9.00 -0.52
C SER A 313 24.49 9.16 -1.59
N VAL A 314 24.11 9.14 -2.87
CA VAL A 314 25.02 9.35 -4.00
C VAL A 314 25.49 10.82 -4.10
N ALA A 315 24.61 11.77 -3.76
CA ALA A 315 24.96 13.20 -3.74
C ALA A 315 26.15 13.49 -2.81
N GLY A 316 26.28 12.77 -1.70
CA GLY A 316 27.38 12.93 -0.74
C GLY A 316 27.46 14.37 -0.22
N ASP A 317 28.64 14.98 -0.31
CA ASP A 317 28.88 16.36 0.13
C ASP A 317 28.43 17.43 -0.88
N ARG A 318 27.93 17.04 -2.06
CA ARG A 318 27.46 17.99 -3.07
C ARG A 318 26.21 18.71 -2.56
N ARG A 319 26.09 19.99 -2.91
CA ARG A 319 24.90 20.80 -2.54
C ARG A 319 23.65 20.17 -3.17
N LEU A 320 22.64 19.96 -2.34
CA LEU A 320 21.37 19.33 -2.71
C LEU A 320 20.20 20.24 -2.33
N GLU A 321 19.53 20.79 -3.33
CA GLU A 321 18.25 21.50 -3.17
C GLU A 321 17.11 20.51 -3.41
N VAL A 322 16.15 20.42 -2.48
CA VAL A 322 15.05 19.44 -2.58
C VAL A 322 13.71 20.13 -2.72
N LEU A 323 12.95 19.75 -3.75
CA LEU A 323 11.57 20.15 -3.99
C LEU A 323 10.65 18.94 -3.84
N ASP A 324 9.67 19.01 -2.93
CA ASP A 324 8.67 17.94 -2.74
C ASP A 324 7.52 18.10 -3.74
N GLY A 325 7.45 17.18 -4.71
CA GLY A 325 6.45 17.19 -5.78
C GLY A 325 5.01 17.26 -5.28
N PRO A 326 4.57 16.40 -4.34
CA PRO A 326 3.21 16.45 -3.79
C PRO A 326 2.87 17.77 -3.11
N SER A 327 3.75 18.25 -2.22
CA SER A 327 3.52 19.52 -1.50
C SER A 327 3.33 20.67 -2.51
N VAL A 328 4.23 20.78 -3.48
CA VAL A 328 4.24 21.87 -4.46
C VAL A 328 3.15 21.70 -5.54
N GLY A 329 2.81 20.46 -5.88
CA GLY A 329 1.73 20.08 -6.80
C GLY A 329 0.35 20.47 -6.27
N SER A 330 0.17 20.46 -4.95
CA SER A 330 -1.10 20.82 -4.30
C SER A 330 -1.39 22.33 -4.23
N LEU A 331 -0.37 23.16 -4.48
CA LEU A 331 -0.52 24.61 -4.50
C LEU A 331 -1.34 25.06 -5.70
N ASP A 332 -1.92 26.26 -5.59
CA ASP A 332 -2.48 26.92 -6.77
C ASP A 332 -1.42 27.08 -7.88
N PRO A 333 -1.81 27.22 -9.17
CA PRO A 333 -0.86 27.30 -10.27
C PRO A 333 0.23 28.39 -10.11
N ALA A 334 -0.08 29.53 -9.52
CA ALA A 334 0.88 30.62 -9.35
C ALA A 334 1.89 30.29 -8.24
N GLY A 335 1.43 29.78 -7.10
CA GLY A 335 2.26 29.33 -5.99
C GLY A 335 3.17 28.17 -6.38
N ARG A 336 2.66 27.20 -7.14
CA ARG A 336 3.44 26.09 -7.70
C ARG A 336 4.58 26.59 -8.59
N LEU A 337 4.29 27.49 -9.54
CA LEU A 337 5.30 28.05 -10.42
C LEU A 337 6.36 28.84 -9.65
N GLU A 338 5.96 29.62 -8.66
CA GLU A 338 6.88 30.41 -7.83
C GLU A 338 7.81 29.53 -6.99
N ALA A 339 7.27 28.46 -6.39
CA ALA A 339 8.07 27.50 -5.62
C ALA A 339 9.15 26.83 -6.49
N VAL A 340 8.77 26.38 -7.69
CA VAL A 340 9.71 25.81 -8.67
C VAL A 340 10.74 26.85 -9.11
N ARG A 341 10.30 28.09 -9.41
CA ARG A 341 11.19 29.19 -9.82
C ARG A 341 12.23 29.48 -8.74
N ALA A 342 11.81 29.59 -7.48
CA ALA A 342 12.71 29.87 -6.37
C ALA A 342 13.73 28.76 -6.14
N ALA A 343 13.32 27.48 -6.23
CA ALA A 343 14.23 26.34 -6.12
C ALA A 343 15.22 26.27 -7.29
N ALA A 344 14.74 26.48 -8.52
CA ALA A 344 15.57 26.51 -9.73
C ALA A 344 16.64 27.62 -9.66
N GLU A 345 16.28 28.83 -9.22
CA GLU A 345 17.24 29.92 -9.05
C GLU A 345 18.29 29.60 -7.98
N ARG A 346 17.90 29.01 -6.83
CA ARG A 346 18.87 28.59 -5.80
C ARG A 346 19.85 27.55 -6.32
N ALA A 347 19.38 26.56 -7.07
CA ALA A 347 20.24 25.53 -7.66
C ALA A 347 21.20 26.11 -8.70
N ARG A 348 20.75 27.05 -9.53
CA ARG A 348 21.58 27.72 -10.57
C ARG A 348 22.61 28.67 -9.99
N VAL A 349 22.26 29.43 -8.95
CA VAL A 349 23.18 30.41 -8.33
C VAL A 349 24.28 29.71 -7.53
N ASN A 350 23.92 28.65 -6.81
CA ASN A 350 24.86 27.96 -5.92
C ASN A 350 25.59 26.78 -6.56
N GLY A 351 25.12 26.31 -7.73
CA GLY A 351 25.51 25.03 -8.30
C GLY A 351 25.04 23.84 -7.47
N GLY A 352 25.15 22.63 -8.03
CA GLY A 352 24.81 21.38 -7.37
C GLY A 352 23.58 20.68 -7.95
N ILE A 353 22.85 19.94 -7.13
CA ILE A 353 21.78 19.04 -7.55
C ILE A 353 20.44 19.62 -7.13
N LEU A 354 19.51 19.81 -8.08
CA LEU A 354 18.09 20.01 -7.81
C LEU A 354 17.40 18.64 -7.83
N LEU A 355 16.96 18.17 -6.68
CA LEU A 355 16.16 16.95 -6.52
C LEU A 355 14.67 17.29 -6.44
N VAL A 356 13.89 16.85 -7.41
CA VAL A 356 12.42 16.91 -7.37
C VAL A 356 11.87 15.54 -7.00
N THR A 357 11.32 15.38 -5.79
CA THR A 357 10.74 14.10 -5.37
C THR A 357 9.32 13.95 -5.88
N ASP A 358 8.94 12.73 -6.28
CA ASP A 358 7.63 12.36 -6.85
C ASP A 358 7.08 13.42 -7.85
N VAL A 359 7.86 13.67 -8.91
CA VAL A 359 7.62 14.72 -9.91
C VAL A 359 6.29 14.53 -10.66
N ASP A 360 5.76 13.32 -10.71
CA ASP A 360 4.45 12.97 -11.26
C ASP A 360 3.29 13.66 -10.52
N ALA A 361 3.45 14.03 -9.25
CA ALA A 361 2.49 14.86 -8.54
C ALA A 361 2.59 16.36 -8.91
N LEU A 362 3.77 16.83 -9.34
CA LEU A 362 4.01 18.22 -9.75
C LEU A 362 3.65 18.45 -11.22
N LEU A 363 4.01 17.49 -12.07
CA LEU A 363 3.88 17.46 -13.52
C LEU A 363 3.21 16.14 -13.92
N PRO A 364 1.89 16.01 -13.76
CA PRO A 364 1.16 14.79 -14.11
C PRO A 364 1.10 14.58 -15.63
N ALA A 365 0.87 13.33 -16.05
CA ALA A 365 0.73 12.97 -17.46
C ALA A 365 -0.39 13.74 -18.18
N GLN A 366 -1.45 14.10 -17.46
CA GLN A 366 -2.45 15.04 -17.95
C GLN A 366 -1.93 16.46 -17.79
N THR A 367 -1.43 17.02 -18.89
CA THR A 367 -0.73 18.31 -18.88
C THR A 367 -1.65 19.49 -18.55
N GLU A 368 -1.18 20.42 -17.73
CA GLU A 368 -1.86 21.67 -17.41
C GLU A 368 -1.16 22.86 -18.08
N PRO A 369 -1.82 24.03 -18.24
CA PRO A 369 -1.19 25.20 -18.84
C PRO A 369 0.10 25.64 -18.12
N VAL A 370 0.13 25.53 -16.79
CA VAL A 370 1.30 25.90 -15.97
C VAL A 370 2.46 24.91 -16.10
N SER A 371 2.19 23.65 -16.49
CA SER A 371 3.22 22.61 -16.66
C SER A 371 4.31 23.07 -17.63
N THR A 372 3.94 23.80 -18.69
CA THR A 372 4.92 24.36 -19.66
C THR A 372 5.88 25.35 -19.00
N LEU A 373 5.38 26.23 -18.13
CA LEU A 373 6.21 27.22 -17.43
C LEU A 373 7.10 26.56 -16.37
N VAL A 374 6.59 25.54 -15.68
CA VAL A 374 7.36 24.72 -14.73
C VAL A 374 8.51 23.99 -15.45
N LEU A 375 8.22 23.35 -16.58
CA LEU A 375 9.23 22.69 -17.41
C LEU A 375 10.32 23.66 -17.88
N ASP A 376 9.96 24.86 -18.32
CA ASP A 376 10.94 25.88 -18.71
C ASP A 376 11.89 26.26 -17.56
N ARG A 377 11.41 26.26 -16.31
CA ARG A 377 12.28 26.48 -15.14
C ARG A 377 13.21 25.30 -14.89
N LEU A 378 12.72 24.07 -15.02
CA LEU A 378 13.56 22.88 -14.90
C LEU A 378 14.63 22.81 -16.01
N ARG A 379 14.27 23.11 -17.26
CA ARG A 379 15.21 23.27 -18.39
C ARG A 379 16.32 24.28 -18.08
N SER A 380 15.96 25.40 -17.44
CA SER A 380 16.95 26.42 -17.09
C SER A 380 18.01 25.94 -16.09
N VAL A 381 17.68 24.94 -15.26
CA VAL A 381 18.62 24.29 -14.34
C VAL A 381 19.56 23.37 -15.11
N VAL A 382 19.01 22.53 -15.99
CA VAL A 382 19.80 21.58 -16.80
C VAL A 382 20.77 22.32 -17.73
N ALA A 383 20.32 23.44 -18.31
CA ALA A 383 21.15 24.28 -19.19
C ALA A 383 22.25 25.06 -18.46
N ASN A 384 22.20 25.18 -17.13
CA ASN A 384 23.18 25.95 -16.36
C ASN A 384 24.41 25.06 -16.02
N PRO A 385 25.63 25.47 -16.41
CA PRO A 385 26.83 24.69 -16.10
C PRO A 385 27.07 24.61 -14.59
N GLY A 386 27.29 23.39 -14.09
CA GLY A 386 27.50 23.15 -12.66
C GLY A 386 26.22 22.92 -11.87
N SER A 387 25.06 22.83 -12.52
CA SER A 387 23.84 22.30 -11.92
C SER A 387 23.28 21.10 -12.67
N VAL A 388 22.65 20.19 -11.93
CA VAL A 388 22.03 18.96 -12.43
C VAL A 388 20.59 18.85 -11.92
N LEU A 389 19.69 18.33 -12.75
CA LEU A 389 18.34 17.96 -12.35
C LEU A 389 18.27 16.45 -12.09
N VAL A 390 17.75 16.07 -10.93
CA VAL A 390 17.34 14.69 -10.65
C VAL A 390 15.88 14.71 -10.23
N ALA A 391 15.01 14.02 -10.95
CA ALA A 391 13.60 13.89 -10.62
C ALA A 391 13.30 12.44 -10.27
N THR A 392 12.47 12.18 -9.26
CA THR A 392 11.99 10.82 -8.97
C THR A 392 10.54 10.68 -9.37
N CYS A 393 10.13 9.53 -9.90
CA CYS A 393 8.72 9.21 -10.13
C CYS A 393 8.45 7.74 -9.78
N VAL A 394 7.17 7.38 -9.62
CA VAL A 394 6.82 5.96 -9.55
C VAL A 394 7.01 5.32 -10.91
N ARG A 395 6.45 5.95 -11.95
CA ARG A 395 6.53 5.48 -13.34
C ARG A 395 6.79 6.67 -14.27
N PRO A 396 7.71 6.57 -15.24
CA PRO A 396 7.99 7.66 -16.17
C PRO A 396 6.77 8.11 -16.99
N GLU A 397 5.82 7.22 -17.21
CA GLU A 397 4.58 7.47 -17.94
C GLU A 397 3.48 8.15 -17.14
N ASP A 398 3.59 8.19 -15.81
CA ASP A 398 2.62 8.89 -14.94
C ASP A 398 2.92 10.39 -14.86
N ALA A 399 4.14 10.78 -15.26
CA ALA A 399 4.59 12.17 -15.36
C ALA A 399 4.42 12.73 -16.78
N ASP A 400 4.44 14.06 -16.91
CA ASP A 400 4.39 14.78 -18.18
C ASP A 400 5.45 14.24 -19.16
N ALA A 401 5.03 13.83 -20.36
CA ALA A 401 5.92 13.18 -21.32
C ALA A 401 7.13 14.06 -21.70
N ARG A 402 6.99 15.39 -21.64
CA ARG A 402 8.05 16.36 -21.96
C ARG A 402 9.17 16.39 -20.92
N LEU A 403 8.98 15.80 -19.74
CA LEU A 403 10.09 15.61 -18.78
C LEU A 403 11.19 14.72 -19.36
N ARG A 404 10.83 13.82 -20.28
CA ARG A 404 11.77 12.90 -20.94
C ARG A 404 12.33 13.47 -22.25
N ASP A 405 12.08 14.76 -22.52
CA ASP A 405 12.74 15.43 -23.63
C ASP A 405 14.25 15.53 -23.34
N PRO A 406 15.12 15.45 -24.38
CA PRO A 406 16.57 15.50 -24.21
C PRO A 406 17.11 16.77 -23.53
N ASP A 407 16.30 17.83 -23.42
CA ASP A 407 16.65 19.09 -22.79
C ASP A 407 16.19 19.20 -21.32
N VAL A 408 15.52 18.17 -20.78
CA VAL A 408 15.06 18.10 -19.39
C VAL A 408 15.63 16.89 -18.65
N CYS A 409 15.23 15.68 -19.01
CA CYS A 409 15.81 14.44 -18.49
C CYS A 409 16.17 13.52 -19.66
N ASP A 410 17.46 13.52 -20.01
CA ASP A 410 18.03 12.72 -21.09
C ASP A 410 18.27 11.26 -20.68
N ARG A 411 18.23 10.96 -19.38
CA ARG A 411 18.49 9.63 -18.82
C ARG A 411 17.38 9.18 -17.89
N VAL A 412 17.08 7.90 -17.94
CA VAL A 412 16.18 7.22 -17.00
C VAL A 412 16.99 6.17 -16.24
N LEU A 413 16.78 6.10 -14.92
CA LEU A 413 17.39 5.11 -14.04
C LEU A 413 16.28 4.38 -13.28
N ASP A 414 16.09 3.11 -13.61
CA ASP A 414 15.05 2.27 -13.01
C ASP A 414 15.58 1.52 -11.78
N LEU A 415 14.86 1.64 -10.66
CA LEU A 415 15.13 0.89 -9.44
C LEU A 415 14.19 -0.32 -9.36
N PRO A 416 14.75 -1.55 -9.26
CA PRO A 416 13.95 -2.78 -9.16
C PRO A 416 13.35 -2.97 -7.77
N LEU A 417 12.41 -3.90 -7.63
CA LEU A 417 12.01 -4.39 -6.32
C LEU A 417 13.13 -5.23 -5.69
N PRO A 418 13.34 -5.15 -4.36
CA PRO A 418 14.36 -5.94 -3.69
C PRO A 418 14.00 -7.44 -3.66
N GLY A 419 14.96 -8.29 -4.04
CA GLY A 419 14.86 -9.75 -3.96
C GLY A 419 14.89 -10.27 -2.52
N SER A 420 14.74 -11.60 -2.31
CA SER A 420 14.73 -12.15 -0.94
C SER A 420 16.04 -11.88 -0.19
N ALA A 421 17.18 -12.04 -0.87
CA ALA A 421 18.49 -11.73 -0.31
C ALA A 421 18.63 -10.23 0.03
N ASP A 422 18.20 -9.33 -0.85
CA ASP A 422 18.23 -7.89 -0.61
C ASP A 422 17.36 -7.51 0.58
N ARG A 423 16.17 -8.11 0.71
CA ARG A 423 15.28 -7.85 1.83
C ARG A 423 15.86 -8.34 3.16
N ALA A 424 16.55 -9.49 3.19
CA ALA A 424 17.26 -9.95 4.37
C ALA A 424 18.39 -8.98 4.77
N ALA A 425 19.20 -8.55 3.82
CA ALA A 425 20.27 -7.56 4.06
C ALA A 425 19.70 -6.18 4.47
N LEU A 426 18.57 -5.75 3.91
CA LEU A 426 17.86 -4.55 4.37
C LEU A 426 17.42 -4.70 5.84
N LEU A 427 16.88 -5.86 6.24
CA LEU A 427 16.50 -6.12 7.63
C LEU A 427 17.72 -6.08 8.56
N GLU A 428 18.87 -6.60 8.13
CA GLU A 428 20.13 -6.52 8.89
C GLU A 428 20.55 -5.06 9.12
N VAL A 429 20.54 -4.23 8.06
CA VAL A 429 20.84 -2.80 8.16
C VAL A 429 19.87 -2.10 9.12
N LEU A 430 18.57 -2.43 9.04
CA LEU A 430 17.53 -1.80 9.85
C LEU A 430 17.56 -2.22 11.32
N LEU A 431 18.08 -3.41 11.64
CA LEU A 431 18.15 -3.97 12.98
C LEU A 431 19.54 -3.82 13.64
N ARG A 432 20.53 -3.25 12.96
CA ARG A 432 21.92 -3.13 13.42
C ARG A 432 22.07 -2.57 14.85
N ASP A 433 21.24 -1.58 15.21
CA ASP A 433 21.27 -0.92 16.53
C ASP A 433 20.09 -1.33 17.45
N VAL A 434 19.35 -2.38 17.08
CA VAL A 434 18.18 -2.85 17.83
C VAL A 434 18.59 -4.04 18.72
N PRO A 435 18.21 -4.08 20.01
CA PRO A 435 18.43 -5.26 20.83
C PRO A 435 17.58 -6.43 20.33
N THR A 436 18.21 -7.46 19.76
CA THR A 436 17.53 -8.64 19.22
C THR A 436 17.91 -9.91 19.98
N GLY A 437 17.03 -10.92 19.92
CA GLY A 437 17.38 -12.31 20.17
C GLY A 437 18.02 -12.96 18.94
N GLU A 438 18.02 -14.29 18.87
CA GLU A 438 18.36 -15.02 17.65
C GLU A 438 17.22 -14.85 16.64
N LEU A 439 17.52 -14.27 15.48
CA LEU A 439 16.56 -14.00 14.42
C LEU A 439 16.99 -14.70 13.13
N ASP A 440 16.02 -15.30 12.45
CA ASP A 440 16.19 -15.84 11.11
C ASP A 440 15.60 -14.83 10.11
N LEU A 441 16.46 -13.93 9.62
CA LEU A 441 16.07 -12.85 8.72
C LEU A 441 15.81 -13.33 7.29
N SER A 442 16.38 -14.46 6.86
CA SER A 442 16.07 -15.04 5.55
C SER A 442 14.68 -15.67 5.55
N ALA A 443 14.26 -16.29 6.66
CA ALA A 443 12.88 -16.76 6.80
C ALA A 443 11.85 -15.62 6.80
N VAL A 444 12.17 -14.45 7.38
CA VAL A 444 11.35 -13.22 7.27
C VAL A 444 11.40 -12.68 5.83
N ALA A 445 12.59 -12.72 5.23
CA ALA A 445 12.91 -12.60 3.81
C ALA A 445 11.85 -13.18 2.88
N ASP A 446 11.74 -14.50 2.97
CA ASP A 446 10.90 -15.34 2.11
C ASP A 446 9.39 -15.15 2.34
N ARG A 447 9.02 -14.60 3.49
CA ARG A 447 7.63 -14.31 3.84
C ARG A 447 7.20 -12.87 3.54
N THR A 448 8.10 -12.07 2.99
CA THR A 448 7.85 -10.66 2.62
C THR A 448 8.03 -10.39 1.12
N PRO A 449 7.56 -11.23 0.17
CA PRO A 449 7.70 -10.94 -1.24
C PRO A 449 7.03 -9.60 -1.59
N GLY A 450 7.67 -8.82 -2.46
CA GLY A 450 7.18 -7.50 -2.89
C GLY A 450 7.25 -6.39 -1.84
N TYR A 451 7.74 -6.66 -0.62
CA TYR A 451 8.03 -5.61 0.36
C TYR A 451 9.21 -4.77 -0.14
N VAL A 452 9.07 -3.46 -0.07
CA VAL A 452 10.18 -2.50 -0.31
C VAL A 452 10.88 -2.13 1.00
N ALA A 453 11.97 -1.36 0.91
CA ALA A 453 12.68 -0.86 2.09
C ALA A 453 11.73 -0.22 3.12
N GLY A 454 10.77 0.59 2.68
CA GLY A 454 9.78 1.19 3.59
C GLY A 454 8.85 0.22 4.28
N ASP A 455 8.51 -0.90 3.63
CA ASP A 455 7.67 -1.94 4.20
C ASP A 455 8.43 -2.79 5.21
N LEU A 456 9.68 -3.16 4.91
CA LEU A 456 10.53 -3.94 5.82
C LEU A 456 10.87 -3.18 7.07
N ARG A 457 11.19 -1.91 6.86
CA ARG A 457 11.33 -0.94 7.93
C ARG A 457 9.99 -1.03 8.74
N ALA A 458 8.79 -1.04 8.12
CA ALA A 458 7.49 -1.07 8.83
C ALA A 458 7.35 -2.22 9.77
N LEU A 459 7.71 -3.36 9.23
CA LEU A 459 7.70 -4.63 9.90
C LEU A 459 8.62 -4.61 11.12
N THR A 460 9.86 -4.09 11.03
CA THR A 460 10.78 -4.06 12.19
C THR A 460 10.28 -3.19 13.33
N ARG A 461 9.54 -2.11 13.04
CA ARG A 461 8.92 -1.28 14.09
C ARG A 461 7.70 -1.90 14.74
N GLU A 462 6.80 -2.48 13.96
CA GLU A 462 5.66 -3.21 14.51
C GLU A 462 6.15 -4.36 15.40
N ALA A 463 7.22 -5.04 14.99
CA ALA A 463 7.90 -6.03 15.83
C ALA A 463 8.46 -5.41 17.13
N ALA A 464 9.10 -4.25 17.07
CA ALA A 464 9.59 -3.56 18.28
C ALA A 464 8.45 -3.16 19.24
N LEU A 465 7.29 -2.75 18.72
CA LEU A 465 6.11 -2.44 19.53
C LEU A 465 5.53 -3.69 20.20
N ARG A 466 5.52 -4.82 19.49
CA ARG A 466 5.12 -6.12 20.05
C ARG A 466 6.06 -6.57 21.15
N ALA A 467 7.38 -6.44 20.94
CA ALA A 467 8.38 -6.72 21.96
C ALA A 467 8.18 -5.84 23.21
N ALA A 468 7.92 -4.54 23.02
CA ALA A 468 7.63 -3.61 24.12
C ALA A 468 6.32 -3.95 24.85
N GLY A 469 5.27 -4.32 24.12
CA GLY A 469 3.99 -4.76 24.69
C GLY A 469 4.12 -6.04 25.51
N ARG A 470 4.90 -7.01 25.01
CA ARG A 470 5.26 -8.25 25.73
C ARG A 470 6.01 -7.95 27.02
N ALA A 471 7.00 -7.06 26.98
CA ALA A 471 7.74 -6.64 28.17
C ALA A 471 6.85 -5.92 29.21
N ALA A 472 5.93 -5.06 28.76
CA ALA A 472 4.97 -4.39 29.63
C ALA A 472 3.95 -5.35 30.26
N GLY A 473 3.46 -6.35 29.51
CA GLY A 473 2.57 -7.40 30.01
C GLY A 473 3.19 -8.25 31.11
N ASN A 474 4.49 -8.57 30.98
CA ASN A 474 5.23 -9.32 32.00
C ASN A 474 5.46 -8.51 33.29
N SER A 475 5.55 -7.18 33.21
CA SER A 475 5.71 -6.32 34.39
C SER A 475 4.44 -6.22 35.26
N ASN A 476 3.25 -6.37 34.66
CA ASN A 476 1.96 -6.39 35.37
C ASN A 476 1.60 -7.76 35.97
N GLY A 477 2.38 -8.81 35.70
CA GLY A 477 2.11 -10.17 36.17
C GLY A 477 2.59 -10.48 37.59
N ASN A 478 3.39 -9.63 38.22
CA ASN A 478 4.00 -9.92 39.53
C ASN A 478 3.19 -9.39 40.73
N GLY A 479 1.86 -9.39 40.62
CA GLY A 479 0.98 -8.82 41.63
C GLY A 479 -0.50 -9.24 41.54
N ALA A 480 -0.81 -10.50 41.24
CA ALA A 480 -2.14 -11.05 41.50
C ALA A 480 -2.09 -12.58 41.66
N GLY A 481 -2.04 -13.04 42.90
CA GLY A 481 -2.39 -14.43 43.21
C GLY A 481 -3.91 -14.62 43.11
N SER A 482 -4.34 -15.61 42.32
CA SER A 482 -5.32 -16.65 42.68
C SER A 482 -6.11 -17.17 41.47
N GLY A 483 -6.09 -18.49 41.27
CA GLY A 483 -7.34 -19.26 41.06
C GLY A 483 -7.69 -19.76 39.65
N GLY A 484 -7.40 -21.05 39.40
CA GLY A 484 -8.19 -21.95 38.53
C GLY A 484 -7.81 -21.95 37.04
N GLY A 485 -7.64 -23.07 36.34
CA GLY A 485 -7.73 -24.49 36.69
C GLY A 485 -7.30 -25.24 35.43
N GLY A 486 -6.10 -25.80 35.42
CA GLY A 486 -5.58 -26.60 34.32
C GLY A 486 -6.05 -28.05 34.45
N VAL A 487 -6.92 -28.47 33.54
CA VAL A 487 -7.28 -29.87 33.34
C VAL A 487 -6.07 -30.58 32.77
N GLY A 488 -5.58 -31.58 33.50
CA GLY A 488 -4.45 -32.41 33.11
C GLY A 488 -4.82 -33.37 31.99
N VAL A 489 -3.86 -33.59 31.10
CA VAL A 489 -3.69 -34.87 30.41
C VAL A 489 -2.22 -35.21 30.54
N GLY A 490 -1.93 -36.21 31.38
CA GLY A 490 -0.62 -36.82 31.46
C GLY A 490 -0.53 -37.94 30.43
N GLU A 491 0.66 -38.13 29.87
CA GLU A 491 1.21 -39.45 29.61
C GLU A 491 2.73 -39.34 29.52
N GLY A 492 3.41 -40.21 30.25
CA GLY A 492 4.80 -40.05 30.63
C GLY A 492 5.81 -40.71 29.71
N ARG A 493 7.09 -40.57 30.07
CA ARG A 493 7.97 -41.71 30.29
C ARG A 493 9.31 -41.29 30.90
N GLU A 494 9.82 -42.24 31.66
CA GLU A 494 10.99 -42.26 32.50
C GLU A 494 12.30 -42.04 31.74
N GLY A 495 13.33 -41.55 32.44
CA GLY A 495 14.68 -41.45 31.89
C GLY A 495 15.69 -40.83 32.85
N SER A 496 16.02 -41.58 33.90
CA SER A 496 17.14 -41.39 34.82
C SER A 496 18.46 -40.96 34.16
N GLY A 497 19.23 -40.11 34.84
CA GLY A 497 20.61 -39.82 34.45
C GLY A 497 21.33 -38.87 35.41
N SER A 498 21.78 -39.42 36.53
CA SER A 498 22.70 -38.83 37.51
C SER A 498 24.00 -38.28 36.89
N GLY A 499 24.47 -37.15 37.39
CA GLY A 499 25.79 -36.60 37.06
C GLY A 499 26.26 -35.60 38.10
N SER A 500 26.80 -36.14 39.18
CA SER A 500 27.44 -35.48 40.33
C SER A 500 28.59 -34.54 39.98
N GLY A 501 28.74 -33.51 40.82
CA GLY A 501 30.04 -33.27 41.47
C GLY A 501 30.77 -32.00 41.05
N SER A 502 30.78 -31.03 41.96
CA SER A 502 31.95 -30.64 42.76
C SER A 502 31.86 -29.14 43.07
N GLY A 503 31.67 -28.87 44.35
CA GLY A 503 31.84 -27.53 44.88
C GLY A 503 33.31 -27.24 45.10
N GLU A 504 33.65 -25.96 45.08
CA GLU A 504 34.75 -25.41 45.85
C GLU A 504 34.32 -24.06 46.41
N GLU A 505 34.56 -23.94 47.71
CA GLU A 505 34.24 -22.84 48.61
C GLU A 505 35.18 -21.64 48.38
N GLY A 506 34.76 -20.45 48.82
CA GLY A 506 35.67 -19.33 48.96
C GLY A 506 34.97 -18.01 49.18
N GLY A 507 34.76 -17.65 50.45
CA GLY A 507 33.95 -16.51 50.88
C GLY A 507 34.55 -15.13 50.63
N GLY A 508 33.69 -14.12 50.80
CA GLY A 508 34.06 -12.72 50.68
C GLY A 508 32.84 -11.79 50.72
N GLU A 509 32.10 -11.79 51.83
CA GLU A 509 31.09 -10.77 52.07
C GLU A 509 31.74 -9.39 52.18
N SER A 510 31.31 -8.45 51.33
CA SER A 510 31.33 -7.03 51.66
C SER A 510 30.00 -6.42 51.27
N HIS A 511 29.27 -5.96 52.29
CA HIS A 511 28.01 -5.26 52.16
C HIS A 511 28.22 -3.93 51.43
N GLY A 512 27.98 -3.92 50.12
CA GLY A 512 27.70 -2.72 49.35
C GLY A 512 26.19 -2.51 49.27
N ARG A 513 25.71 -1.37 49.76
CA ARG A 513 24.30 -0.91 49.70
C ARG A 513 23.65 -1.25 48.35
N ALA A 514 22.58 -2.02 48.38
CA ALA A 514 21.67 -2.20 47.25
C ALA A 514 20.98 -0.87 46.95
N ASP A 515 21.52 -0.12 46.00
CA ASP A 515 20.76 0.86 45.24
C ASP A 515 19.87 0.07 44.27
N SER A 516 18.67 -0.31 44.74
CA SER A 516 17.64 -0.93 43.91
C SER A 516 16.96 0.16 43.08
N GLY A 517 17.68 0.67 42.08
CA GLY A 517 17.05 1.27 40.91
C GLY A 517 16.16 0.24 40.22
N PRO A 518 15.08 0.64 39.52
CA PRO A 518 14.21 -0.30 38.84
C PRO A 518 15.07 -1.09 37.83
N GLU A 519 15.07 -2.41 37.94
CA GLU A 519 15.70 -3.31 36.97
C GLU A 519 15.15 -2.94 35.59
N ALA A 520 15.99 -2.35 34.74
CA ALA A 520 15.61 -1.99 33.39
C ALA A 520 15.34 -3.29 32.64
N VAL A 521 14.06 -3.63 32.48
CA VAL A 521 13.62 -4.76 31.64
C VAL A 521 14.24 -4.56 30.26
N THR A 522 15.22 -5.41 29.93
CA THR A 522 15.89 -5.34 28.65
C THR A 522 14.95 -5.93 27.59
N VAL A 523 14.22 -5.05 26.92
CA VAL A 523 13.32 -5.42 25.82
C VAL A 523 14.19 -5.89 24.65
N ARG A 524 14.02 -7.16 24.24
CA ARG A 524 14.66 -7.74 23.06
C ARG A 524 13.62 -8.17 22.06
N LEU A 525 13.90 -7.91 20.79
CA LEU A 525 13.06 -8.28 19.66
C LEU A 525 13.27 -9.77 19.32
N GLU A 526 12.19 -10.55 19.27
CA GLU A 526 12.20 -11.99 19.00
C GLU A 526 11.61 -12.32 17.62
N GLN A 527 11.83 -13.54 17.12
CA GLN A 527 11.34 -13.97 15.81
C GLN A 527 9.82 -13.84 15.68
N ASP A 528 9.08 -14.17 16.75
CA ASP A 528 7.62 -14.08 16.79
C ASP A 528 7.11 -12.64 16.66
N ASP A 529 7.89 -11.66 17.08
CA ASP A 529 7.53 -10.24 16.94
C ASP A 529 7.56 -9.83 15.46
N LEU A 530 8.59 -10.25 14.70
CA LEU A 530 8.69 -10.05 13.24
C LEU A 530 7.60 -10.82 12.48
N MET A 531 7.39 -12.07 12.87
CA MET A 531 6.37 -12.93 12.25
C MET A 531 4.95 -12.39 12.46
N GLY A 532 4.67 -11.88 13.66
CA GLY A 532 3.42 -11.23 13.99
C GLY A 532 3.23 -9.91 13.23
N ALA A 533 4.30 -9.16 12.97
CA ALA A 533 4.26 -7.90 12.23
C ALA A 533 3.87 -8.09 10.75
N ILE A 534 4.30 -9.17 10.10
CA ILE A 534 3.95 -9.49 8.70
C ILE A 534 2.43 -9.56 8.50
N ALA A 535 1.68 -10.03 9.50
CA ALA A 535 0.23 -10.17 9.42
C ALA A 535 -0.53 -8.83 9.42
N VAL A 536 0.13 -7.74 9.81
CA VAL A 536 -0.48 -6.40 9.96
C VAL A 536 0.01 -5.44 8.88
N ILE A 537 1.28 -5.55 8.49
CA ILE A 537 1.88 -4.67 7.50
C ILE A 537 1.45 -5.07 6.09
N ARG A 538 0.93 -4.10 5.33
CA ARG A 538 0.64 -4.26 3.90
C ARG A 538 1.77 -3.63 3.08
N PRO A 539 2.32 -4.32 2.07
CA PRO A 539 3.39 -3.77 1.24
C PRO A 539 2.88 -2.64 0.33
N LEU A 540 3.69 -1.58 0.22
CA LEU A 540 3.42 -0.40 -0.59
C LEU A 540 3.36 -0.71 -2.09
N SER A 541 4.17 -1.66 -2.57
CA SER A 541 4.12 -2.18 -3.95
C SER A 541 2.74 -2.72 -4.35
N ARG A 542 1.87 -3.04 -3.38
CA ARG A 542 0.55 -3.66 -3.56
C ARG A 542 -0.63 -2.73 -3.20
N SER A 543 -0.40 -1.43 -3.08
CA SER A 543 -1.41 -0.46 -2.60
C SER A 543 -2.26 0.18 -3.72
N GLY A 544 -1.89 0.02 -5.00
CA GLY A 544 -2.56 0.63 -6.15
C GLY A 544 -3.40 -0.30 -7.06
N THR A 545 -3.34 -1.62 -6.87
CA THR A 545 -4.11 -2.61 -7.66
C THR A 545 -5.11 -3.34 -6.77
N GLU A 546 -6.32 -3.59 -7.29
CA GLU A 546 -7.31 -4.47 -6.67
C GLU A 546 -6.78 -5.91 -6.72
N GLU A 547 -5.96 -6.26 -5.74
CA GLU A 547 -5.42 -7.60 -5.63
C GLU A 547 -6.10 -8.36 -4.50
N LEU A 548 -6.32 -9.63 -4.77
CA LEU A 548 -6.97 -10.51 -3.83
C LEU A 548 -5.90 -10.91 -2.82
N SER A 549 -6.03 -10.43 -1.58
CA SER A 549 -5.43 -11.04 -0.39
C SER A 549 -5.35 -12.55 -0.58
N LEU A 550 -4.12 -13.05 -0.64
CA LEU A 550 -3.82 -14.46 -0.57
C LEU A 550 -4.53 -14.97 0.67
N GLY A 551 -5.46 -15.92 0.49
CA GLY A 551 -6.16 -16.50 1.62
C GLY A 551 -5.17 -17.25 2.50
N SER A 552 -5.57 -17.56 3.73
CA SER A 552 -4.92 -18.58 4.56
C SER A 552 -5.11 -20.01 4.02
N ILE A 553 -5.51 -20.14 2.76
CA ILE A 553 -5.93 -21.39 2.12
C ILE A 553 -4.75 -21.82 1.27
N THR A 554 -4.09 -22.89 1.66
CA THR A 554 -3.01 -23.49 0.88
C THR A 554 -3.59 -24.42 -0.18
N LEU A 555 -2.77 -24.79 -1.15
CA LEU A 555 -3.10 -25.80 -2.15
C LEU A 555 -3.53 -27.14 -1.52
N ASP A 556 -3.09 -27.42 -0.28
CA ASP A 556 -3.48 -28.61 0.49
C ASP A 556 -4.92 -28.54 1.00
N ASP A 557 -5.45 -27.34 1.23
CA ASP A 557 -6.83 -27.10 1.64
C ASP A 557 -7.83 -27.23 0.46
N VAL A 558 -7.36 -27.42 -0.78
CA VAL A 558 -8.22 -27.56 -1.96
C VAL A 558 -8.62 -29.01 -2.18
N GLY A 559 -9.77 -29.41 -1.65
CA GLY A 559 -10.31 -30.77 -1.78
C GLY A 559 -10.59 -31.19 -3.24
N ASP A 560 -10.44 -32.48 -3.51
CA ASP A 560 -10.84 -33.19 -4.75
C ASP A 560 -10.31 -32.60 -6.08
N MET A 561 -9.06 -32.11 -6.05
CA MET A 561 -8.39 -31.59 -7.24
C MET A 561 -6.96 -32.13 -7.33
N GLU A 562 -6.74 -33.40 -6.98
CA GLU A 562 -5.40 -33.97 -6.87
C GLU A 562 -4.63 -33.93 -8.20
N GLU A 563 -5.29 -34.28 -9.31
CA GLU A 563 -4.69 -34.20 -10.65
C GLU A 563 -4.40 -32.75 -11.07
N VAL A 564 -5.34 -31.83 -10.82
CA VAL A 564 -5.17 -30.39 -11.13
C VAL A 564 -4.06 -29.78 -10.27
N ARG A 565 -4.02 -30.15 -8.99
CA ARG A 565 -3.02 -29.74 -8.00
C ARG A 565 -1.63 -30.19 -8.43
N GLN A 566 -1.50 -31.46 -8.78
CA GLN A 566 -0.25 -32.03 -9.25
C GLN A 566 0.19 -31.30 -10.52
N ALA A 567 -0.69 -31.19 -11.53
CA ALA A 567 -0.37 -30.51 -12.78
C ALA A 567 0.10 -29.06 -12.56
N LEU A 568 -0.57 -28.29 -11.70
CA LEU A 568 -0.18 -26.92 -11.38
C LEU A 568 1.10 -26.83 -10.55
N THR A 569 1.32 -27.77 -9.64
CA THR A 569 2.57 -27.83 -8.87
C THR A 569 3.76 -28.07 -9.79
N GLU A 570 3.65 -29.03 -10.71
CA GLU A 570 4.71 -29.39 -11.66
C GLU A 570 4.98 -28.28 -12.70
N THR A 571 3.94 -27.58 -13.13
CA THR A 571 4.04 -26.59 -14.21
C THR A 571 4.23 -25.15 -13.75
N VAL A 572 3.82 -24.81 -12.53
CA VAL A 572 3.93 -23.45 -11.98
C VAL A 572 4.91 -23.39 -10.82
N LEU A 573 4.77 -24.25 -9.81
CA LEU A 573 5.60 -24.15 -8.60
C LEU A 573 7.03 -24.66 -8.82
N TRP A 574 7.21 -25.81 -9.46
CA TRP A 574 8.55 -26.38 -9.66
C TRP A 574 9.50 -25.48 -10.46
N PRO A 575 9.09 -24.85 -11.59
CA PRO A 575 9.95 -23.91 -12.30
C PRO A 575 10.42 -22.75 -11.42
N LEU A 576 9.53 -22.24 -10.55
CA LEU A 576 9.79 -21.08 -9.71
C LEU A 576 10.57 -21.42 -8.43
N GLN A 577 10.39 -22.63 -7.88
CA GLN A 577 11.04 -23.07 -6.64
C GLN A 577 12.32 -23.86 -6.86
N HIS A 578 12.50 -24.49 -8.04
CA HIS A 578 13.59 -25.42 -8.32
C HIS A 578 14.34 -25.10 -9.62
N ARG A 579 14.57 -23.80 -9.88
CA ARG A 579 15.24 -23.30 -11.09
C ARG A 579 16.56 -24.00 -11.40
N GLU A 580 17.44 -24.16 -10.42
CA GLU A 580 18.73 -24.83 -10.59
C GLU A 580 18.59 -26.28 -11.10
N SER A 581 17.50 -26.96 -10.74
CA SER A 581 17.24 -28.32 -11.24
C SER A 581 16.85 -28.31 -12.71
N PHE A 582 16.06 -27.35 -13.17
CA PHE A 582 15.71 -27.19 -14.59
C PHE A 582 16.93 -26.81 -15.43
N GLU A 583 17.75 -25.87 -14.95
CA GLU A 583 18.99 -25.46 -15.62
C GLU A 583 19.98 -26.62 -15.73
N ARG A 584 20.19 -27.37 -14.64
CA ARG A 584 21.08 -28.55 -14.63
C ARG A 584 20.60 -29.67 -15.55
N LEU A 585 19.29 -29.87 -15.67
CA LEU A 585 18.69 -30.89 -16.53
C LEU A 585 18.55 -30.43 -18.00
N GLY A 586 18.78 -29.15 -18.31
CA GLY A 586 18.64 -28.59 -19.65
C GLY A 586 17.20 -28.60 -20.18
N VAL A 587 16.22 -28.66 -19.29
CA VAL A 587 14.79 -28.69 -19.64
C VAL A 587 14.25 -27.27 -19.58
N GLN A 588 13.58 -26.82 -20.65
CA GLN A 588 12.89 -25.54 -20.61
C GLN A 588 11.60 -25.66 -19.79
N PRO A 589 11.39 -24.80 -18.79
CA PRO A 589 10.14 -24.79 -18.04
C PRO A 589 8.97 -24.35 -18.96
N PRO A 590 7.76 -24.87 -18.73
CA PRO A 590 6.59 -24.46 -19.49
C PRO A 590 6.29 -22.97 -19.24
N ARG A 591 6.00 -22.22 -20.31
CA ARG A 591 5.82 -20.76 -20.20
C ARG A 591 4.43 -20.35 -19.75
N GLY A 592 3.42 -21.18 -20.00
CA GLY A 592 2.06 -20.83 -19.67
C GLY A 592 1.10 -21.99 -19.57
N VAL A 593 0.15 -21.83 -18.67
CA VAL A 593 -0.91 -22.81 -18.36
C VAL A 593 -2.27 -22.17 -18.62
N LEU A 594 -3.19 -22.90 -19.26
CA LEU A 594 -4.59 -22.52 -19.39
C LEU A 594 -5.46 -23.45 -18.53
N LEU A 595 -6.08 -22.90 -17.50
CA LEU A 595 -7.15 -23.52 -16.75
C LEU A 595 -8.48 -23.34 -17.48
N TYR A 596 -9.21 -24.42 -17.70
CA TYR A 596 -10.56 -24.35 -18.25
C TYR A 596 -11.49 -25.32 -17.55
N GLY A 597 -12.77 -24.97 -17.46
CA GLY A 597 -13.75 -25.78 -16.74
C GLY A 597 -15.05 -25.01 -16.54
N PRO A 598 -16.08 -25.64 -15.96
CA PRO A 598 -17.38 -25.01 -15.77
C PRO A 598 -17.28 -23.77 -14.87
N PRO A 599 -18.19 -22.78 -15.02
CA PRO A 599 -18.23 -21.62 -14.14
C PRO A 599 -18.46 -22.07 -12.68
N GLY A 600 -17.86 -21.35 -11.72
CA GLY A 600 -18.06 -21.63 -10.31
C GLY A 600 -17.31 -22.85 -9.74
N CYS A 601 -16.58 -23.63 -10.55
CA CYS A 601 -15.79 -24.78 -10.07
C CYS A 601 -14.41 -24.41 -9.47
N GLY A 602 -14.20 -23.16 -9.07
CA GLY A 602 -13.00 -22.80 -8.31
C GLY A 602 -11.70 -22.61 -9.12
N LYS A 603 -11.72 -22.36 -10.43
CA LYS A 603 -10.51 -22.00 -11.21
C LYS A 603 -9.71 -20.87 -10.56
N THR A 604 -10.37 -19.74 -10.28
CA THR A 604 -9.78 -18.59 -9.57
C THR A 604 -9.41 -18.94 -8.12
N PHE A 605 -10.07 -19.92 -7.50
CA PHE A 605 -9.80 -20.36 -6.13
C PHE A 605 -8.52 -21.20 -6.04
N VAL A 606 -8.34 -22.18 -6.93
CA VAL A 606 -7.13 -22.99 -7.05
C VAL A 606 -5.92 -22.11 -7.29
N VAL A 607 -6.03 -21.11 -8.16
CA VAL A 607 -4.93 -20.18 -8.44
C VAL A 607 -4.55 -19.37 -7.19
N ARG A 608 -5.53 -18.96 -6.37
CA ARG A 608 -5.24 -18.29 -5.10
C ARG A 608 -4.56 -19.21 -4.10
N ALA A 609 -4.96 -20.49 -4.05
CA ALA A 609 -4.36 -21.48 -3.18
C ALA A 609 -2.92 -21.81 -3.62
N LEU A 610 -2.69 -21.92 -4.94
CA LEU A 610 -1.38 -22.08 -5.57
C LEU A 610 -0.46 -20.90 -5.26
N ALA A 611 -0.99 -19.68 -5.38
CA ALA A 611 -0.30 -18.46 -5.05
C ALA A 611 0.13 -18.43 -3.57
N ALA A 612 -0.77 -18.83 -2.66
CA ALA A 612 -0.49 -18.89 -1.23
C ALA A 612 0.56 -19.95 -0.88
N SER A 613 0.46 -21.16 -1.45
CA SER A 613 1.44 -22.24 -1.25
C SER A 613 2.80 -21.92 -1.86
N GLY A 614 2.82 -21.31 -3.04
CA GLY A 614 4.04 -20.99 -3.76
C GLY A 614 4.81 -19.80 -3.20
N ARG A 615 4.19 -18.98 -2.34
CA ARG A 615 4.72 -17.69 -1.86
C ARG A 615 5.13 -16.75 -3.00
N LEU A 616 4.41 -16.82 -4.11
CA LEU A 616 4.70 -16.07 -5.34
C LEU A 616 4.00 -14.71 -5.31
N THR A 617 4.59 -13.71 -5.97
CA THR A 617 3.85 -12.48 -6.26
C THR A 617 2.84 -12.76 -7.37
N VAL A 618 1.56 -12.43 -7.19
CA VAL A 618 0.52 -12.80 -8.17
C VAL A 618 -0.21 -11.59 -8.70
N HIS A 619 0.00 -11.31 -9.99
CA HIS A 619 -0.68 -10.24 -10.71
C HIS A 619 -1.95 -10.78 -11.33
N MET A 620 -3.10 -10.50 -10.72
CA MET A 620 -4.39 -10.93 -11.24
C MET A 620 -5.06 -9.81 -12.05
N VAL A 621 -5.53 -10.16 -13.24
CA VAL A 621 -6.33 -9.27 -14.09
C VAL A 621 -7.49 -10.05 -14.68
N LYS A 622 -8.70 -9.48 -14.62
CA LYS A 622 -9.86 -10.01 -15.36
C LYS A 622 -9.90 -9.40 -16.75
N GLY A 623 -10.13 -10.23 -17.77
CA GLY A 623 -10.15 -9.81 -19.18
C GLY A 623 -11.12 -8.66 -19.45
N ALA A 624 -12.33 -8.72 -18.89
CA ALA A 624 -13.33 -7.66 -19.01
C ALA A 624 -12.89 -6.32 -18.38
N GLU A 625 -12.25 -6.36 -17.21
CA GLU A 625 -11.80 -5.14 -16.52
C GLU A 625 -10.69 -4.41 -17.28
N LEU A 626 -9.81 -5.15 -17.96
CA LEU A 626 -8.71 -4.57 -18.74
C LEU A 626 -9.22 -3.88 -20.03
N MET A 627 -10.35 -4.34 -20.56
CA MET A 627 -11.02 -3.72 -21.71
C MET A 627 -11.79 -2.45 -21.30
N ASP A 628 -12.51 -2.48 -20.17
CA ASP A 628 -13.39 -1.39 -19.73
C ASP A 628 -12.64 -0.22 -19.08
N LYS A 629 -11.66 -0.49 -18.20
CA LYS A 629 -10.94 0.57 -17.45
C LYS A 629 -10.05 1.44 -18.37
N TRP A 630 -9.79 1.01 -19.61
CA TRP A 630 -8.77 1.60 -20.49
C TRP A 630 -9.25 1.79 -21.93
N VAL A 631 -10.42 2.42 -22.11
CA VAL A 631 -10.89 2.83 -23.45
C VAL A 631 -9.83 3.72 -24.12
N GLY A 632 -9.10 3.16 -25.07
CA GLY A 632 -8.02 3.82 -25.83
C GLY A 632 -6.58 3.49 -25.42
N SER A 633 -6.33 2.68 -24.38
CA SER A 633 -4.97 2.30 -23.93
C SER A 633 -4.81 0.86 -23.43
N SER A 634 -5.74 -0.05 -23.77
CA SER A 634 -5.69 -1.47 -23.34
C SER A 634 -4.38 -2.19 -23.71
N GLU A 635 -3.74 -1.86 -24.83
CA GLU A 635 -2.41 -2.40 -25.19
C GLU A 635 -1.32 -2.00 -24.17
N LYS A 636 -1.35 -0.75 -23.70
CA LYS A 636 -0.41 -0.25 -22.70
C LYS A 636 -0.60 -0.98 -21.38
N ALA A 637 -1.86 -1.21 -20.98
CA ALA A 637 -2.19 -1.95 -19.77
C ALA A 637 -1.65 -3.39 -19.78
N VAL A 638 -1.69 -4.10 -20.92
CA VAL A 638 -1.07 -5.42 -21.06
C VAL A 638 0.44 -5.34 -20.90
N ARG A 639 1.13 -4.41 -21.58
CA ARG A 639 2.58 -4.23 -21.44
C ARG A 639 2.99 -3.90 -20.00
N ASP A 640 2.19 -3.06 -19.34
CA ASP A 640 2.38 -2.66 -17.95
C ASP A 640 2.22 -3.83 -16.98
N LEU A 641 1.24 -4.71 -17.23
CA LEU A 641 1.04 -5.93 -16.45
C LEU A 641 2.27 -6.84 -16.51
N PHE A 642 2.74 -7.15 -17.71
CA PHE A 642 3.88 -8.04 -17.90
C PHE A 642 5.20 -7.45 -17.39
N ARG A 643 5.38 -6.13 -17.53
CA ARG A 643 6.50 -5.43 -16.90
C ARG A 643 6.47 -5.54 -15.38
N LYS A 644 5.33 -5.24 -14.74
CA LYS A 644 5.17 -5.40 -13.28
C LYS A 644 5.45 -6.82 -12.81
N ALA A 645 5.02 -7.81 -13.60
CA ALA A 645 5.30 -9.21 -13.32
C ALA A 645 6.80 -9.53 -13.37
N ARG A 646 7.51 -9.03 -14.38
CA ARG A 646 8.97 -9.16 -14.51
C ARG A 646 9.70 -8.47 -13.35
N ASP A 647 9.29 -7.26 -12.99
CA ASP A 647 9.90 -6.48 -11.90
C ASP A 647 9.70 -7.10 -10.52
N SER A 648 8.75 -8.02 -10.37
CA SER A 648 8.39 -8.67 -9.10
C SER A 648 8.61 -10.19 -9.11
N ALA A 649 9.41 -10.68 -10.06
CA ALA A 649 9.80 -12.07 -10.16
C ALA A 649 10.47 -12.55 -8.85
N PRO A 650 10.21 -13.78 -8.37
CA PRO A 650 9.37 -14.81 -8.98
C PRO A 650 7.87 -14.49 -8.86
N SER A 651 7.17 -14.49 -10.00
CA SER A 651 5.77 -14.04 -10.07
C SER A 651 4.88 -14.89 -10.98
N LEU A 652 3.58 -14.81 -10.72
CA LEU A 652 2.52 -15.47 -11.48
C LEU A 652 1.61 -14.39 -12.07
N VAL A 653 1.46 -14.38 -13.40
CA VAL A 653 0.45 -13.54 -14.07
C VAL A 653 -0.81 -14.36 -14.25
N PHE A 654 -1.88 -14.00 -13.55
CA PHE A 654 -3.17 -14.64 -13.68
C PHE A 654 -4.14 -13.82 -14.53
N LEU A 655 -4.47 -14.35 -15.71
CA LEU A 655 -5.42 -13.76 -16.65
C LEU A 655 -6.76 -14.50 -16.54
N ASP A 656 -7.67 -13.99 -15.70
CA ASP A 656 -9.02 -14.54 -15.57
C ASP A 656 -9.90 -14.07 -16.73
N GLU A 657 -10.84 -14.91 -17.17
CA GLU A 657 -11.69 -14.64 -18.34
C GLU A 657 -10.87 -14.25 -19.59
N ILE A 658 -9.81 -15.01 -19.87
CA ILE A 658 -8.91 -14.71 -20.99
C ILE A 658 -9.61 -14.74 -22.36
N ASP A 659 -10.74 -15.44 -22.48
CA ASP A 659 -11.60 -15.42 -23.67
C ASP A 659 -12.21 -14.04 -23.96
N ALA A 660 -12.41 -13.20 -22.94
CA ALA A 660 -12.83 -11.81 -23.12
C ALA A 660 -11.68 -10.92 -23.61
N LEU A 661 -10.45 -11.21 -23.18
CA LEU A 661 -9.25 -10.46 -23.58
C LEU A 661 -8.75 -10.85 -24.97
N ALA A 662 -8.89 -12.11 -25.34
CA ALA A 662 -8.36 -12.68 -26.57
C ALA A 662 -9.36 -13.59 -27.30
N PRO A 663 -10.48 -13.03 -27.77
CA PRO A 663 -11.45 -13.77 -28.56
C PRO A 663 -10.87 -14.15 -29.93
N ARG A 664 -11.48 -15.13 -30.60
CA ARG A 664 -11.14 -15.46 -32.00
C ARG A 664 -11.26 -14.23 -32.91
N ARG A 665 -10.24 -14.03 -33.74
CA ARG A 665 -10.18 -12.94 -34.74
C ARG A 665 -11.45 -12.91 -35.60
N GLY A 666 -12.04 -11.73 -35.75
CA GLY A 666 -13.27 -11.52 -36.53
C GLY A 666 -14.58 -11.76 -35.77
N GLN A 667 -14.55 -12.15 -34.48
CA GLN A 667 -15.76 -12.22 -33.64
C GLN A 667 -16.05 -10.91 -32.89
N SER A 668 -15.07 -10.00 -32.78
CA SER A 668 -15.25 -8.71 -32.12
C SER A 668 -15.76 -7.67 -33.11
N GLY A 669 -16.92 -7.05 -32.85
CA GLY A 669 -17.49 -5.97 -33.67
C GLY A 669 -16.83 -4.60 -33.45
N ASP A 670 -15.86 -4.51 -32.55
CA ASP A 670 -15.17 -3.27 -32.20
C ASP A 670 -14.06 -2.92 -33.19
N SER A 671 -13.71 -1.63 -33.25
CA SER A 671 -12.82 -0.95 -34.20
C SER A 671 -11.34 -1.42 -34.22
N GLY A 672 -11.09 -2.73 -34.27
CA GLY A 672 -9.76 -3.35 -34.26
C GLY A 672 -8.99 -3.19 -32.93
N VAL A 673 -9.67 -2.84 -31.84
CA VAL A 673 -9.04 -2.71 -30.51
C VAL A 673 -8.70 -4.08 -29.94
N GLY A 674 -9.64 -5.03 -29.98
CA GLY A 674 -9.41 -6.40 -29.51
C GLY A 674 -8.24 -7.09 -30.21
N ASP A 675 -8.16 -6.98 -31.55
CA ASP A 675 -7.05 -7.56 -32.32
C ASP A 675 -5.68 -6.99 -31.92
N ARG A 676 -5.60 -5.69 -31.60
CA ARG A 676 -4.35 -5.06 -31.14
C ARG A 676 -3.95 -5.48 -29.73
N VAL A 677 -4.92 -5.66 -28.83
CA VAL A 677 -4.69 -6.21 -27.49
C VAL A 677 -4.19 -7.65 -27.57
N VAL A 678 -4.79 -8.49 -28.42
CA VAL A 678 -4.31 -9.84 -28.71
C VAL A 678 -2.89 -9.81 -29.23
N ALA A 679 -2.58 -8.93 -30.19
CA ALA A 679 -1.22 -8.78 -30.73
C ALA A 679 -0.21 -8.36 -29.64
N ALA A 680 -0.57 -7.44 -28.75
CA ALA A 680 0.26 -7.03 -27.62
C ALA A 680 0.50 -8.19 -26.65
N LEU A 681 -0.54 -8.95 -26.30
CA LEU A 681 -0.43 -10.13 -25.43
C LEU A 681 0.48 -11.20 -26.06
N LEU A 682 0.30 -11.50 -27.35
CA LEU A 682 1.19 -12.43 -28.05
C LEU A 682 2.65 -11.95 -28.07
N THR A 683 2.86 -10.64 -28.23
CA THR A 683 4.21 -10.05 -28.20
C THR A 683 4.87 -10.18 -26.82
N GLU A 684 4.12 -9.99 -25.73
CA GLU A 684 4.64 -10.18 -24.37
C GLU A 684 4.90 -11.66 -24.04
N LEU A 685 4.07 -12.58 -24.55
CA LEU A 685 4.28 -14.03 -24.38
C LEU A 685 5.48 -14.55 -25.20
N ASP A 686 5.67 -14.04 -26.42
CA ASP A 686 6.76 -14.42 -27.32
C ASP A 686 8.09 -13.68 -27.01
N GLY A 687 8.06 -12.67 -26.13
CA GLY A 687 9.03 -11.58 -26.01
C GLY A 687 10.52 -11.90 -26.22
N ALA A 688 11.25 -10.91 -26.74
CA ALA A 688 12.70 -11.00 -26.98
C ALA A 688 13.53 -11.14 -25.69
N GLU A 689 13.04 -10.56 -24.60
CA GLU A 689 13.56 -10.80 -23.25
C GLU A 689 12.90 -12.07 -22.67
N PRO A 690 13.67 -13.06 -22.19
CA PRO A 690 13.09 -14.21 -21.54
C PRO A 690 12.31 -13.76 -20.30
N LEU A 691 11.10 -14.31 -20.11
CA LEU A 691 10.21 -14.02 -18.98
C LEU A 691 10.81 -14.34 -17.58
N GLY A 692 12.07 -14.76 -17.49
CA GLY A 692 12.75 -15.07 -16.23
C GLY A 692 11.94 -16.04 -15.40
N ASP A 693 11.71 -15.67 -14.13
CA ASP A 693 10.89 -16.42 -13.17
C ASP A 693 9.43 -15.93 -13.15
N VAL A 694 8.85 -15.70 -14.34
CA VAL A 694 7.44 -15.33 -14.50
C VAL A 694 6.69 -16.43 -15.23
N VAL A 695 5.65 -16.96 -14.58
CA VAL A 695 4.73 -17.94 -15.18
C VAL A 695 3.41 -17.28 -15.53
N ILE A 696 2.87 -17.56 -16.72
CA ILE A 696 1.53 -17.11 -17.10
C ILE A 696 0.49 -18.20 -16.83
N LEU A 697 -0.61 -17.84 -16.20
CA LEU A 697 -1.76 -18.72 -16.01
C LEU A 697 -3.02 -18.01 -16.49
N GLY A 698 -3.65 -18.56 -17.53
CA GLY A 698 -4.96 -18.11 -18.02
C GLY A 698 -6.08 -18.94 -17.42
N ALA A 699 -7.25 -18.36 -17.20
CA ALA A 699 -8.48 -19.09 -16.91
C ALA A 699 -9.61 -18.71 -17.86
N THR A 700 -10.41 -19.71 -18.24
CA THR A 700 -11.61 -19.50 -19.06
C THR A 700 -12.72 -20.49 -18.71
N ASN A 701 -13.96 -20.11 -18.99
CA ASN A 701 -15.10 -21.03 -18.98
C ASN A 701 -15.41 -21.59 -20.39
N ARG A 702 -14.80 -21.01 -21.44
CA ARG A 702 -15.12 -21.23 -22.85
C ARG A 702 -13.85 -21.30 -23.69
N PRO A 703 -13.07 -22.40 -23.57
CA PRO A 703 -11.80 -22.55 -24.27
C PRO A 703 -11.93 -22.53 -25.81
N GLU A 704 -13.11 -22.81 -26.33
CA GLU A 704 -13.43 -22.72 -27.76
C GLU A 704 -13.42 -21.28 -28.30
N LEU A 705 -13.63 -20.25 -27.46
CA LEU A 705 -13.69 -18.85 -27.90
C LEU A 705 -12.33 -18.15 -27.97
N ILE A 706 -11.28 -18.76 -27.43
CA ILE A 706 -9.93 -18.20 -27.39
C ILE A 706 -9.27 -18.25 -28.78
N ASP A 707 -8.48 -17.23 -29.13
CA ASP A 707 -7.61 -17.26 -30.33
C ASP A 707 -6.66 -18.48 -30.26
N PRO A 708 -6.71 -19.42 -31.23
CA PRO A 708 -5.82 -20.58 -31.28
C PRO A 708 -4.32 -20.23 -31.28
N ALA A 709 -3.96 -19.00 -31.65
CA ALA A 709 -2.59 -18.51 -31.54
C ALA A 709 -2.06 -18.58 -30.10
N LEU A 710 -2.89 -18.32 -29.08
CA LEU A 710 -2.46 -18.37 -27.68
C LEU A 710 -2.14 -19.80 -27.20
N LEU A 711 -2.72 -20.81 -27.84
CA LEU A 711 -2.61 -22.22 -27.46
C LEU A 711 -1.42 -22.93 -28.13
N ARG A 712 -0.54 -22.19 -28.81
CA ARG A 712 0.64 -22.74 -29.48
C ARG A 712 1.78 -23.00 -28.46
N PRO A 713 2.68 -23.96 -28.74
CA PRO A 713 3.87 -24.19 -27.92
C PRO A 713 4.66 -22.91 -27.66
N GLY A 714 5.17 -22.75 -26.43
CA GLY A 714 5.85 -21.52 -25.97
C GLY A 714 4.93 -20.41 -25.47
N ARG A 715 3.61 -20.60 -25.48
CA ARG A 715 2.60 -19.66 -24.94
C ARG A 715 1.77 -20.35 -23.85
N LEU A 716 0.45 -20.49 -24.01
CA LEU A 716 -0.41 -21.28 -23.11
C LEU A 716 -0.45 -22.75 -23.57
N GLU A 717 0.69 -23.42 -23.44
CA GLU A 717 0.91 -24.74 -24.02
C GLU A 717 0.36 -25.88 -23.17
N LYS A 718 0.28 -25.71 -21.84
CA LYS A 718 -0.33 -26.70 -20.95
C LYS A 718 -1.80 -26.35 -20.72
N LEU A 719 -2.71 -27.25 -21.10
CA LEU A 719 -4.13 -27.12 -20.81
C LEU A 719 -4.47 -28.02 -19.61
N VAL A 720 -5.18 -27.49 -18.62
CA VAL A 720 -5.60 -28.22 -17.42
C VAL A 720 -7.11 -28.06 -17.25
N PHE A 721 -7.83 -29.18 -17.28
CA PHE A 721 -9.27 -29.22 -17.07
C PHE A 721 -9.59 -29.23 -15.57
N VAL A 722 -10.47 -28.35 -15.14
CA VAL A 722 -10.99 -28.31 -13.76
C VAL A 722 -12.38 -28.95 -13.75
N PRO A 723 -12.53 -30.16 -13.20
CA PRO A 723 -13.82 -30.85 -13.18
C PRO A 723 -14.81 -30.19 -12.21
N PRO A 724 -16.11 -30.44 -12.36
CA PRO A 724 -17.08 -30.13 -11.31
C PRO A 724 -16.81 -30.94 -10.04
N PRO A 725 -17.07 -30.39 -8.84
CA PRO A 725 -16.75 -31.05 -7.58
C PRO A 725 -17.66 -32.27 -7.34
N ASP A 726 -17.07 -33.39 -6.91
CA ASP A 726 -17.82 -34.57 -6.49
C ASP A 726 -18.46 -34.40 -5.09
N ALA A 727 -19.09 -35.45 -4.55
CA ALA A 727 -19.73 -35.37 -3.23
C ALA A 727 -18.71 -35.15 -2.09
N ALA A 728 -17.52 -35.75 -2.16
CA ALA A 728 -16.47 -35.57 -1.16
C ALA A 728 -15.88 -34.15 -1.24
N ALA A 729 -15.63 -33.67 -2.46
CA ALA A 729 -15.22 -32.30 -2.77
C ALA A 729 -16.18 -31.27 -2.18
N ARG A 730 -17.49 -31.46 -2.40
CA ARG A 730 -18.51 -30.55 -1.87
C ARG A 730 -18.50 -30.52 -0.35
N ALA A 731 -18.28 -31.66 0.31
CA ALA A 731 -18.14 -31.70 1.77
C ALA A 731 -16.93 -30.87 2.24
N ASP A 732 -15.79 -30.99 1.57
CA ASP A 732 -14.58 -30.22 1.89
C ASP A 732 -14.76 -28.73 1.63
N ILE A 733 -15.38 -28.36 0.50
CA ILE A 733 -15.72 -26.97 0.16
C ILE A 733 -16.66 -26.37 1.22
N LEU A 734 -17.69 -27.13 1.65
CA LEU A 734 -18.61 -26.70 2.69
C LEU A 734 -17.90 -26.53 4.04
N ARG A 735 -17.01 -27.45 4.44
CA ARG A 735 -16.21 -27.32 5.67
C ARG A 735 -15.29 -26.10 5.62
N ALA A 736 -14.62 -25.89 4.50
CA ALA A 736 -13.71 -24.75 4.31
C ALA A 736 -14.47 -23.42 4.38
N ALA A 737 -15.59 -23.32 3.66
CA ALA A 737 -16.44 -22.14 3.67
C ALA A 737 -17.16 -21.91 5.02
N GLY A 738 -17.47 -22.99 5.74
CA GLY A 738 -18.14 -22.99 7.04
C GLY A 738 -17.21 -22.89 8.26
N ARG A 739 -15.88 -22.81 8.08
CA ARG A 739 -14.90 -22.86 9.20
C ARG A 739 -15.14 -21.83 10.31
N ASN A 740 -15.71 -20.67 9.96
CA ASN A 740 -16.03 -19.58 10.90
C ASN A 740 -17.54 -19.39 11.09
N VAL A 741 -18.37 -20.34 10.64
CA VAL A 741 -19.82 -20.30 10.77
C VAL A 741 -20.20 -21.30 11.87
N PRO A 742 -20.80 -20.86 12.99
CA PRO A 742 -21.32 -21.76 14.00
C PRO A 742 -22.52 -22.53 13.43
N LEU A 743 -22.38 -23.84 13.33
CA LEU A 743 -23.41 -24.74 12.86
C LEU A 743 -24.03 -25.47 14.05
N ALA A 744 -25.36 -25.54 14.09
CA ALA A 744 -26.06 -26.32 15.10
C ALA A 744 -25.78 -27.82 14.92
N GLU A 745 -25.87 -28.61 15.98
CA GLU A 745 -25.60 -30.06 15.97
C GLU A 745 -26.39 -30.84 14.90
N GLY A 746 -27.55 -30.31 14.46
CA GLY A 746 -28.38 -30.90 13.41
C GLY A 746 -27.92 -30.66 11.97
N VAL A 747 -26.79 -29.98 11.74
CA VAL A 747 -26.27 -29.69 10.40
C VAL A 747 -25.02 -30.52 10.12
N ASP A 748 -25.19 -31.65 9.44
CA ASP A 748 -24.09 -32.45 8.92
C ASP A 748 -23.72 -32.01 7.49
N LEU A 749 -22.50 -31.51 7.33
CA LEU A 749 -21.98 -31.04 6.03
C LEU A 749 -21.70 -32.18 5.05
N VAL A 750 -21.48 -33.42 5.53
CA VAL A 750 -21.25 -34.59 4.66
C VAL A 750 -22.55 -35.05 4.04
N ASP A 751 -23.59 -35.20 4.85
CA ASP A 751 -24.92 -35.56 4.36
C ASP A 751 -25.46 -34.48 3.42
N LEU A 752 -25.28 -33.21 3.78
CA LEU A 752 -25.64 -32.09 2.92
C LEU A 752 -24.91 -32.15 1.57
N ALA A 753 -23.61 -32.47 1.54
CA ALA A 753 -22.85 -32.57 0.30
C ALA A 753 -23.34 -33.68 -0.64
N GLY A 754 -23.81 -34.79 -0.09
CA GLY A 754 -24.42 -35.90 -0.83
C GLY A 754 -25.66 -35.47 -1.62
N ASP A 755 -26.44 -34.54 -1.06
CA ASP A 755 -27.68 -34.04 -1.67
C ASP A 755 -27.48 -32.90 -2.67
N LEU A 756 -26.28 -32.32 -2.77
CA LEU A 756 -25.98 -31.14 -3.58
C LEU A 756 -25.45 -31.46 -4.99
N ASP A 757 -26.00 -32.48 -5.63
CA ASP A 757 -25.63 -32.78 -7.02
C ASP A 757 -25.95 -31.60 -7.96
N GLY A 758 -25.03 -31.31 -8.88
CA GLY A 758 -25.10 -30.15 -9.77
C GLY A 758 -24.73 -28.79 -9.14
N TYR A 759 -24.35 -28.75 -7.86
CA TYR A 759 -23.82 -27.53 -7.24
C TYR A 759 -22.34 -27.36 -7.54
N SER A 760 -21.95 -26.16 -7.99
CA SER A 760 -20.55 -25.76 -8.10
C SER A 760 -19.95 -25.41 -6.74
N ALA A 761 -18.63 -25.20 -6.68
CA ALA A 761 -17.97 -24.72 -5.47
C ALA A 761 -18.50 -23.34 -5.03
N ALA A 762 -18.79 -22.47 -5.99
CA ALA A 762 -19.40 -21.17 -5.74
C ALA A 762 -20.83 -21.29 -5.18
N ASP A 763 -21.62 -22.25 -5.66
CA ASP A 763 -22.98 -22.49 -5.15
C ASP A 763 -22.95 -23.01 -3.72
N CYS A 764 -22.01 -23.91 -3.39
CA CYS A 764 -21.83 -24.40 -2.02
C CYS A 764 -21.50 -23.26 -1.05
N ALA A 765 -20.58 -22.36 -1.44
CA ALA A 765 -20.24 -21.19 -0.64
C ALA A 765 -21.40 -20.19 -0.53
N ALA A 766 -22.17 -20.00 -1.61
CA ALA A 766 -23.36 -19.16 -1.62
C ALA A 766 -24.46 -19.73 -0.72
N LEU A 767 -24.64 -21.05 -0.71
CA LEU A 767 -25.61 -21.75 0.13
C LEU A 767 -25.34 -21.49 1.62
N LEU A 768 -24.09 -21.65 2.07
CA LEU A 768 -23.72 -21.38 3.47
C LEU A 768 -23.88 -19.90 3.85
N ARG A 769 -23.51 -18.98 2.94
CA ARG A 769 -23.70 -17.55 3.15
C ARG A 769 -25.18 -17.19 3.29
N GLU A 770 -26.02 -17.72 2.39
CA GLU A 770 -27.46 -17.51 2.44
C GLU A 770 -28.08 -18.16 3.68
N SER A 771 -27.54 -19.29 4.14
CA SER A 771 -27.95 -19.94 5.40
C SER A 771 -27.66 -19.05 6.60
N ALA A 772 -26.47 -18.44 6.66
CA ALA A 772 -26.10 -17.48 7.70
C ALA A 772 -27.00 -16.22 7.66
N LEU A 773 -27.23 -15.64 6.48
CA LEU A 773 -28.15 -14.51 6.31
C LEU A 773 -29.60 -14.86 6.68
N THR A 774 -30.01 -16.11 6.44
CA THR A 774 -31.32 -16.62 6.84
C THR A 774 -31.42 -16.75 8.35
N ALA A 775 -30.38 -17.25 9.03
CA ALA A 775 -30.31 -17.30 10.48
C ALA A 775 -30.36 -15.89 11.10
N MET A 776 -29.60 -14.93 10.57
CA MET A 776 -29.62 -13.53 11.03
C MET A 776 -30.97 -12.85 10.79
N ARG A 777 -31.65 -13.15 9.68
CA ARG A 777 -33.00 -12.61 9.40
C ARG A 777 -34.07 -13.22 10.32
N ARG A 778 -33.86 -14.45 10.78
CA ARG A 778 -34.72 -15.10 11.79
C ARG A 778 -34.53 -14.43 13.15
N ASP A 779 -33.27 -14.24 13.56
CA ASP A 779 -32.90 -13.58 14.81
C ASP A 779 -31.48 -12.98 14.67
N ILE A 780 -31.31 -11.69 14.97
CA ILE A 780 -30.04 -10.98 14.86
C ILE A 780 -29.02 -11.48 15.90
N ASP A 781 -29.51 -12.02 17.02
CA ASP A 781 -28.71 -12.59 18.10
C ASP A 781 -28.54 -14.12 17.94
N ALA A 782 -28.92 -14.69 16.79
CA ALA A 782 -28.76 -16.11 16.51
C ALA A 782 -27.28 -16.51 16.59
N ALA A 783 -26.97 -17.40 17.53
CA ALA A 783 -25.62 -17.90 17.72
C ALA A 783 -25.22 -18.97 16.69
N GLU A 784 -26.19 -19.67 16.07
CA GLU A 784 -25.94 -20.84 15.22
C GLU A 784 -26.90 -20.92 14.01
N VAL A 785 -26.38 -21.45 12.90
CA VAL A 785 -27.15 -21.80 11.69
C VAL A 785 -27.80 -23.16 11.87
N THR A 786 -29.12 -23.24 11.65
CA THR A 786 -29.89 -24.48 11.81
C THR A 786 -30.19 -25.16 10.47
N ALA A 787 -30.56 -26.45 10.51
CA ALA A 787 -30.92 -27.21 9.32
C ALA A 787 -32.11 -26.58 8.54
N ASP A 788 -33.06 -25.97 9.24
CA ASP A 788 -34.17 -25.23 8.62
C ASP A 788 -33.69 -24.00 7.84
N ASP A 789 -32.63 -23.34 8.30
CA ASP A 789 -32.05 -22.18 7.62
C ASP A 789 -31.33 -22.61 6.35
N VAL A 790 -30.62 -23.74 6.39
CA VAL A 790 -30.01 -24.38 5.20
C VAL A 790 -31.09 -24.80 4.19
N ALA A 791 -32.18 -25.43 4.67
CA ALA A 791 -33.28 -25.87 3.81
C ALA A 791 -34.00 -24.68 3.14
N ARG A 792 -34.13 -23.55 3.86
CA ARG A 792 -34.64 -22.29 3.29
C ARG A 792 -33.67 -21.70 2.27
N ALA A 793 -32.38 -21.64 2.59
CA ALA A 793 -31.34 -21.13 1.70
C ALA A 793 -31.27 -21.92 0.38
N ARG A 794 -31.44 -23.25 0.43
CA ARG A 794 -31.45 -24.12 -0.76
C ARG A 794 -32.56 -23.81 -1.76
N ARG A 795 -33.65 -23.17 -1.33
CA ARG A 795 -34.72 -22.70 -2.24
C ARG A 795 -34.34 -21.43 -2.98
N VAL A 796 -33.41 -20.67 -2.44
CA VAL A 796 -32.93 -19.40 -3.00
C VAL A 796 -31.71 -19.61 -3.90
N VAL A 797 -30.86 -20.59 -3.56
CA VAL A 797 -29.62 -20.92 -4.29
C VAL A 797 -29.81 -22.24 -5.06
N PRO A 798 -30.25 -22.23 -6.32
CA PRO A 798 -30.37 -23.43 -7.15
C PRO A 798 -29.01 -23.94 -7.67
N PRO A 799 -28.90 -25.22 -8.11
CA PRO A 799 -27.70 -25.73 -8.77
C PRO A 799 -27.44 -24.96 -10.07
N SER A 800 -26.18 -24.58 -10.32
CA SER A 800 -25.80 -23.79 -11.50
C SER A 800 -25.13 -24.59 -12.62
N LEU A 801 -24.70 -25.83 -12.38
CA LEU A 801 -23.98 -26.62 -13.37
C LEU A 801 -24.94 -27.21 -14.42
N ASP A 802 -24.69 -26.91 -15.70
CA ASP A 802 -25.39 -27.53 -16.83
C ASP A 802 -24.67 -28.83 -17.27
N PRO A 803 -25.33 -30.01 -17.20
CA PRO A 803 -24.73 -31.26 -17.63
C PRO A 803 -24.26 -31.26 -19.10
N GLY A 804 -24.97 -30.55 -19.99
CA GLY A 804 -24.60 -30.46 -21.40
C GLY A 804 -23.30 -29.70 -21.61
N GLN A 805 -23.13 -28.58 -20.91
CA GLN A 805 -21.89 -27.81 -20.91
C GLN A 805 -20.71 -28.60 -20.32
N VAL A 806 -20.93 -29.30 -19.20
CA VAL A 806 -19.88 -30.11 -18.55
C VAL A 806 -19.36 -31.18 -19.51
N GLU A 807 -20.24 -31.92 -20.18
CA GLU A 807 -19.83 -32.95 -21.14
C GLU A 807 -19.09 -32.35 -22.35
N SER A 808 -19.51 -31.18 -22.84
CA SER A 808 -18.79 -30.48 -23.91
C SER A 808 -17.35 -30.13 -23.52
N LEU A 809 -17.11 -29.71 -22.28
CA LEU A 809 -15.77 -29.41 -21.78
C LEU A 809 -14.93 -30.68 -21.58
N ARG A 810 -15.57 -31.77 -21.12
CA ARG A 810 -14.94 -33.09 -21.00
C ARG A 810 -14.47 -33.62 -22.36
N LEU A 811 -15.34 -33.55 -23.37
CA LEU A 811 -15.01 -33.91 -24.75
C LEU A 811 -13.95 -32.99 -25.37
N TYR A 812 -13.88 -31.72 -24.96
CA TYR A 812 -12.81 -30.81 -25.39
C TYR A 812 -11.45 -31.26 -24.87
N ALA A 813 -11.38 -31.74 -23.62
CA ALA A 813 -10.17 -32.30 -23.02
C ALA A 813 -9.69 -33.54 -23.78
N GLU A 814 -10.59 -34.52 -24.01
CA GLU A 814 -10.28 -35.78 -24.69
C GLU A 814 -9.78 -35.57 -26.14
N ARG A 815 -10.24 -34.53 -26.85
CA ARG A 815 -9.78 -34.18 -28.20
C ARG A 815 -8.39 -33.55 -28.26
N ARG A 816 -7.86 -33.10 -27.12
CA ARG A 816 -6.57 -32.41 -27.01
C ARG A 816 -5.47 -33.30 -26.43
N GLU A 817 -5.85 -34.37 -25.75
CA GLU A 817 -4.93 -35.43 -25.28
C GLU A 817 -4.57 -36.43 -26.39
N ASN A 818 -5.43 -36.58 -27.40
CA ASN A 818 -5.16 -37.30 -28.66
C ASN A 818 -4.59 -36.36 -29.73
#